data_AF-A0AAP0NCT9-F1
#
_entry.id   AF-A0AAP0NCT9-F1
#
_cell.length_a   1.000
_cell.length_b   1.000
_cell.length_c   1.000
_cell.angle_alpha   90.00
_cell.angle_beta   90.00
_cell.angle_gamma   90.00
#
_symmetry.space_group_name_H-M   'P 1'
#
loop_
_entity.id
_entity.type
_entity.pdbx_description
1 polymer ?
#
loop_
_entity_poly.entity_id
_entity_poly.type
_entity_poly.pdbx_seq_one_letter_code
_entity_poly.pdbx_strand_id
1 'polypeptide(L)'
;MHGRPRKAPKPEEAAASAVKAANLRSLQAQFLHNHHNKTYTKEALDVSAKLLEINPEVYTAWNYRRLAVEHNLSQSESDPDSVKSILSEELRVVESALRQNFKSYGAWHHRKWVLTKGHSSIDQELRLLDKFQKADSRNFHAWNYRRFIAALMNKSDEEELKYTTDMINSNFSNYSAWHNRSILLSHLLGKRVQGFFPKEKVLTEEYELVHQALFTDPDDQSGWFYHIWLLDQTIKSDAPFLISSWPAHGFDLIVSVDKSPDGRASSPFTSFHSDTGTFPLILYFSQAVEGVNSSTITVESMLNSTNDLIWRPLSTNNSGTAQAWATNLNFPNVKLHSLETYPVKVSLGHSQGITSSSGFHYSHPSQFAFTVCVRPPNSEHGERQGVENILWRDENFHIYGTHFQESIPVVSFDQLSIKEDPEPTASNWHVQTIANEIALFRELLSEIDCKIGKLTLARLLMAHDTMMLYNSPNAYKVVHSEEVLELYRGLMKLDPSHSRYYKDEHSLVLFLQVTSSRESLLKHCCHYRDSTSTNIGGHICLRLNNLSLSRIGSVEQLLWVQMLDLSHNELQSIEGLEAMQLLSCLNLSNNKLSSCTALEPLRRLKSLKVLDISYNEIGAHSIDTTRYLCSSPLSHTFGGDWSFDDIVIDDVKVRNYWEAFVIFSGLNLTQLEVVGNAITDEKFKSFLVKVMPTLKWLDSEELH
;
A
#
# COMPACT_ATOMS: atom_id res chain seq x y z
N MET A 1 13.37 -29.47 -16.21
CA MET A 1 12.92 -29.40 -14.80
C MET A 1 11.43 -29.67 -14.65
N HIS A 2 10.55 -29.14 -15.51
CA HIS A 2 9.09 -29.30 -15.37
C HIS A 2 8.54 -30.52 -16.11
N GLY A 3 7.45 -31.09 -15.58
CA GLY A 3 6.64 -32.13 -16.24
C GLY A 3 7.32 -33.49 -16.46
N ARG A 4 8.52 -33.73 -15.92
CA ARG A 4 9.19 -35.03 -16.05
C ARG A 4 8.54 -36.04 -15.09
N PRO A 5 7.90 -37.11 -15.59
CA PRO A 5 7.37 -38.15 -14.73
C PRO A 5 8.51 -38.76 -13.91
N ARG A 6 8.32 -38.95 -12.61
CA ARG A 6 9.29 -39.66 -11.76
C ARG A 6 9.21 -41.17 -12.07
N LYS A 7 9.83 -41.59 -13.18
CA LYS A 7 9.99 -43.00 -13.56
C LYS A 7 11.49 -43.32 -13.59
N ALA A 8 11.85 -44.50 -13.09
CA ALA A 8 13.21 -45.00 -13.23
C ALA A 8 13.49 -45.20 -14.74
N PRO A 9 14.58 -44.63 -15.28
CA PRO A 9 14.89 -44.73 -16.69
C PRO A 9 15.19 -46.19 -17.05
N LYS A 10 14.67 -46.66 -18.18
CA LYS A 10 15.04 -47.97 -18.71
C LYS A 10 16.53 -47.95 -19.15
N PRO A 11 17.24 -49.09 -19.15
CA PRO A 11 18.64 -49.14 -19.59
C PRO A 11 18.87 -48.54 -20.99
N GLU A 12 17.93 -48.77 -21.92
CA GLU A 12 17.96 -48.21 -23.27
C GLU A 12 17.79 -46.68 -23.28
N GLU A 13 16.91 -46.14 -22.44
CA GLU A 13 16.69 -44.70 -22.30
C GLU A 13 17.91 -44.02 -21.68
N ALA A 14 18.57 -44.67 -20.71
CA ALA A 14 19.81 -44.19 -20.12
C ALA A 14 20.95 -44.16 -21.13
N ALA A 15 21.10 -45.20 -21.95
CA ALA A 15 22.08 -45.24 -23.04
C ALA A 15 21.82 -44.14 -24.08
N ALA A 16 20.57 -43.96 -24.51
CA ALA A 16 20.18 -42.88 -25.42
C ALA A 16 20.45 -41.48 -24.83
N SER A 17 20.19 -41.29 -23.54
CA SER A 17 20.49 -40.05 -22.83
C SER A 17 21.99 -39.77 -22.77
N ALA A 18 22.81 -40.79 -22.53
CA ALA A 18 24.27 -40.68 -22.51
C ALA A 18 24.84 -40.29 -23.89
N VAL A 19 24.32 -40.89 -24.97
CA VAL A 19 24.70 -40.52 -26.35
C VAL A 19 24.30 -39.07 -26.64
N LYS A 20 23.08 -38.66 -26.29
CA LYS A 20 22.62 -37.28 -26.45
C LYS A 20 23.50 -36.29 -25.67
N ALA A 21 23.90 -36.64 -24.44
CA ALA A 21 24.80 -35.82 -23.62
C ALA A 21 26.21 -35.73 -24.23
N ALA A 22 26.74 -36.83 -24.78
CA ALA A 22 28.04 -36.83 -25.46
C ALA A 22 28.03 -35.92 -26.71
N ASN A 23 26.98 -36.01 -27.53
CA ASN A 23 26.81 -35.14 -28.70
C ASN A 23 26.70 -33.67 -28.30
N LEU A 24 25.93 -33.35 -27.24
CA LEU A 24 25.81 -31.99 -26.73
C LEU A 24 27.16 -31.44 -26.24
N ARG A 25 27.94 -32.24 -25.50
CA ARG A 25 29.29 -31.85 -25.05
C ARG A 25 30.24 -31.58 -26.22
N SER A 26 30.20 -32.41 -27.26
CA SER A 26 31.00 -32.22 -28.47
C SER A 26 30.65 -30.91 -29.18
N LEU A 27 29.35 -30.64 -29.36
CA LEU A 27 28.87 -29.39 -29.96
C LEU A 27 29.28 -28.17 -29.11
N GLN A 28 29.16 -28.26 -27.78
CA GLN A 28 29.58 -27.19 -26.87
C GLN A 28 31.07 -26.91 -26.96
N ALA A 29 31.92 -27.94 -27.01
CA ALA A 29 33.37 -27.77 -27.14
C ALA A 29 33.75 -27.09 -28.46
N GLN A 30 33.17 -27.52 -29.58
CA GLN A 30 33.38 -26.90 -30.89
C GLN A 30 32.89 -25.45 -30.91
N PHE A 31 31.69 -25.18 -30.37
CA PHE A 31 31.15 -23.84 -30.21
C PHE A 31 32.09 -22.94 -29.40
N LEU A 32 32.56 -23.38 -28.23
CA LEU A 32 33.44 -22.60 -27.36
C LEU A 32 34.77 -22.29 -28.05
N HIS A 33 35.33 -23.25 -28.79
CA HIS A 33 36.53 -23.03 -29.60
C HIS A 33 36.31 -21.92 -30.64
N ASN A 34 35.22 -22.00 -31.41
CA ASN A 34 34.88 -20.98 -32.42
C ASN A 34 34.62 -19.61 -31.80
N HIS A 35 33.95 -19.58 -30.64
CA HIS A 35 33.67 -18.35 -29.90
C HIS A 35 34.94 -17.67 -29.40
N HIS A 36 35.86 -18.41 -28.75
CA HIS A 36 37.13 -17.87 -28.28
C HIS A 36 37.99 -17.32 -29.42
N ASN A 37 37.97 -18.00 -30.57
CA ASN A 37 38.73 -17.61 -31.75
C ASN A 37 38.00 -16.61 -32.67
N LYS A 38 36.81 -16.13 -32.29
CA LYS A 38 35.96 -15.22 -33.08
C LYS A 38 35.77 -15.67 -34.53
N THR A 39 35.58 -16.99 -34.74
CA THR A 39 35.53 -17.60 -36.07
C THR A 39 34.10 -17.65 -36.60
N TYR A 40 33.70 -16.71 -37.47
CA TYR A 40 32.31 -16.56 -37.94
C TYR A 40 31.99 -17.22 -39.28
N THR A 41 32.64 -18.35 -39.61
CA THR A 41 32.35 -19.08 -40.86
C THR A 41 30.98 -19.76 -40.82
N LYS A 42 30.46 -20.17 -41.99
CA LYS A 42 29.18 -20.87 -42.08
C LYS A 42 29.16 -22.14 -41.23
N GLU A 43 30.24 -22.91 -41.24
CA GLU A 43 30.39 -24.15 -40.46
C GLU A 43 30.32 -23.86 -38.96
N ALA A 44 30.97 -22.77 -38.51
CA ALA A 44 30.94 -22.36 -37.11
C ALA A 44 29.54 -21.91 -36.67
N LEU A 45 28.80 -21.23 -37.55
CA LEU A 45 27.41 -20.85 -37.31
C LEU A 45 26.45 -22.05 -37.32
N ASP A 46 26.69 -23.05 -38.16
CA ASP A 46 25.91 -24.29 -38.20
C ASP A 46 26.10 -25.09 -36.90
N VAL A 47 27.32 -25.13 -36.35
CA VAL A 47 27.59 -25.73 -35.02
C VAL A 47 26.79 -25.02 -33.93
N SER A 48 26.80 -23.69 -33.93
CA SER A 48 26.01 -22.89 -32.97
C SER A 48 24.50 -23.08 -33.15
N ALA A 49 24.01 -23.16 -34.39
CA ALA A 49 22.59 -23.39 -34.69
C ALA A 49 22.13 -24.75 -34.18
N LYS A 50 22.89 -25.83 -34.45
CA LYS A 50 22.61 -27.17 -33.94
C LYS A 50 22.63 -27.23 -32.41
N LEU A 51 23.55 -26.51 -31.77
CA LEU A 51 23.60 -26.41 -30.30
C LEU A 51 22.31 -25.79 -29.75
N LEU A 52 21.85 -24.69 -30.34
CA LEU A 52 20.65 -23.97 -29.92
C LEU A 52 19.35 -24.69 -30.27
N GLU A 53 19.33 -25.45 -31.37
CA GLU A 53 18.24 -26.37 -31.71
C GLU A 53 18.05 -27.44 -30.62
N ILE A 54 19.14 -27.96 -30.04
CA ILE A 54 19.07 -28.96 -28.97
C ILE A 54 18.80 -28.31 -27.60
N ASN A 55 19.45 -27.17 -27.32
CA ASN A 55 19.33 -26.45 -26.06
C ASN A 55 19.31 -24.92 -26.28
N PRO A 56 18.11 -24.32 -26.40
CA PRO A 56 17.99 -22.89 -26.64
C PRO A 56 18.26 -22.02 -25.40
N GLU A 57 18.51 -22.62 -24.22
CA GLU A 57 18.85 -21.89 -22.99
C GLU A 57 20.34 -21.51 -22.90
N VAL A 58 21.16 -21.84 -23.91
CA VAL A 58 22.58 -21.47 -23.93
C VAL A 58 22.73 -20.01 -24.34
N TYR A 59 22.59 -19.08 -23.39
CA TYR A 59 22.69 -17.63 -23.61
C TYR A 59 23.99 -17.20 -24.31
N THR A 60 25.12 -17.81 -23.96
CA THR A 60 26.42 -17.51 -24.59
C THR A 60 26.40 -17.81 -26.09
N ALA A 61 25.67 -18.84 -26.53
CA ALA A 61 25.55 -19.16 -27.95
C ALA A 61 24.70 -18.11 -28.69
N TRP A 62 23.62 -17.60 -28.09
CA TRP A 62 22.88 -16.45 -28.65
C TRP A 62 23.74 -15.20 -28.75
N ASN A 63 24.56 -14.90 -27.73
CA ASN A 63 25.48 -13.76 -27.76
C ASN A 63 26.52 -13.89 -28.88
N TYR A 64 27.11 -15.07 -29.03
CA TYR A 64 28.03 -15.36 -30.12
C TYR A 64 27.39 -15.16 -31.50
N ARG A 65 26.14 -15.61 -31.69
CA ARG A 65 25.41 -15.36 -32.95
C ARG A 65 25.18 -13.88 -33.21
N ARG A 66 24.84 -13.09 -32.18
CA ARG A 66 24.71 -11.63 -32.33
C ARG A 66 26.00 -11.00 -32.86
N LEU A 67 27.14 -11.35 -32.26
CA LEU A 67 28.45 -10.88 -32.70
C LEU A 67 28.75 -11.30 -34.15
N ALA A 68 28.41 -12.54 -34.51
CA ALA A 68 28.62 -13.03 -35.86
C ALA A 68 27.75 -12.33 -36.90
N VAL A 69 26.48 -12.08 -36.58
CA VAL A 69 25.55 -11.35 -37.44
C VAL A 69 26.05 -9.92 -37.64
N GLU A 70 26.46 -9.22 -36.58
CA GLU A 70 27.01 -7.87 -36.69
C GLU A 70 28.28 -7.82 -37.53
N HIS A 71 29.19 -8.79 -37.34
CA HIS A 71 30.36 -8.93 -38.19
C HIS A 71 29.98 -9.15 -39.66
N ASN A 72 29.08 -10.08 -39.95
CA ASN A 72 28.70 -10.41 -41.33
C ASN A 72 27.92 -9.27 -42.01
N LEU A 73 27.09 -8.53 -41.27
CA LEU A 73 26.42 -7.34 -41.77
C LEU A 73 27.42 -6.23 -42.12
N SER A 74 28.44 -5.99 -41.29
CA SER A 74 29.48 -4.99 -41.58
C SER A 74 30.29 -5.30 -42.85
N GLN A 75 30.39 -6.58 -43.24
CA GLN A 75 31.04 -7.02 -44.47
C GLN A 75 30.12 -6.95 -45.70
N SER A 76 28.81 -6.80 -45.50
CA SER A 76 27.77 -6.91 -46.53
C SER A 76 26.94 -5.63 -46.71
N GLU A 77 27.34 -4.49 -46.12
CA GLU A 77 26.58 -3.22 -46.14
C GLU A 77 26.26 -2.70 -47.55
N SER A 78 26.93 -3.22 -48.59
CA SER A 78 26.73 -2.82 -49.99
C SER A 78 25.66 -3.61 -50.74
N ASP A 79 25.15 -4.73 -50.20
CA ASP A 79 24.16 -5.60 -50.87
C ASP A 79 22.91 -5.86 -49.99
N PRO A 80 21.77 -5.21 -50.30
CA PRO A 80 20.50 -5.39 -49.57
C PRO A 80 19.98 -6.84 -49.57
N ASP A 81 20.23 -7.63 -50.62
CA ASP A 81 19.74 -9.00 -50.70
C ASP A 81 20.55 -9.94 -49.80
N SER A 82 21.87 -9.72 -49.70
CA SER A 82 22.73 -10.40 -48.73
C SER A 82 22.29 -10.12 -47.29
N VAL A 83 22.05 -8.86 -46.93
CA VAL A 83 21.56 -8.46 -45.60
C VAL A 83 20.25 -9.17 -45.26
N LYS A 84 19.29 -9.18 -46.19
CA LYS A 84 18.00 -9.85 -46.00
C LYS A 84 18.16 -11.36 -45.83
N SER A 85 19.08 -11.98 -46.56
CA SER A 85 19.36 -13.41 -46.47
C SER A 85 19.92 -13.80 -45.10
N ILE A 86 20.89 -13.04 -44.58
CA ILE A 86 21.50 -13.26 -43.25
C ILE A 86 20.43 -13.21 -42.15
N LEU A 87 19.60 -12.16 -42.14
CA LEU A 87 18.56 -11.99 -41.13
C LEU A 87 17.46 -13.04 -41.25
N SER A 88 17.09 -13.44 -42.48
CA SER A 88 16.11 -14.50 -42.71
C SER A 88 16.59 -15.86 -42.19
N GLU A 89 17.88 -16.15 -42.34
CA GLU A 89 18.47 -17.39 -41.81
C GLU A 89 18.51 -17.37 -40.26
N GLU A 90 18.83 -16.24 -39.64
CA GLU A 90 18.74 -16.11 -38.18
C GLU A 90 17.32 -16.34 -37.66
N LEU A 91 16.30 -15.82 -38.34
CA LEU A 91 14.90 -16.05 -37.95
C LEU A 91 14.52 -17.54 -38.03
N ARG A 92 15.11 -18.31 -38.96
CA ARG A 92 14.91 -19.77 -39.05
C ARG A 92 15.58 -20.51 -37.90
N VAL A 93 16.80 -20.12 -37.51
CA VAL A 93 17.48 -20.69 -36.35
C VAL A 93 16.67 -20.46 -35.08
N VAL A 94 16.15 -19.25 -34.90
CA VAL A 94 15.26 -18.94 -33.77
C VAL A 94 13.95 -19.74 -33.84
N GLU A 95 13.35 -19.89 -35.01
CA GLU A 95 12.13 -20.70 -35.16
C GLU A 95 12.39 -22.17 -34.77
N SER A 96 13.52 -22.74 -35.19
CA SER A 96 13.93 -24.11 -34.80
C SER A 96 14.10 -24.23 -33.28
N ALA A 97 14.81 -23.28 -32.66
CA ALA A 97 14.97 -23.20 -31.21
C ALA A 97 13.63 -23.09 -30.47
N LEU A 98 12.69 -22.26 -30.95
CA LEU A 98 11.37 -22.11 -30.34
C LEU A 98 10.47 -23.35 -30.53
N ARG A 99 10.65 -24.13 -31.60
CA ARG A 99 9.98 -25.43 -31.74
C ARG A 99 10.47 -26.42 -30.68
N GLN A 100 11.74 -26.36 -30.30
CA GLN A 100 12.29 -27.19 -29.23
C GLN A 100 11.84 -26.71 -27.84
N ASN A 101 11.88 -25.40 -27.57
CA ASN A 101 11.39 -24.80 -26.34
C ASN A 101 10.75 -23.43 -26.61
N PHE A 102 9.43 -23.42 -26.74
CA PHE A 102 8.65 -22.21 -27.02
C PHE A 102 8.58 -21.23 -25.82
N LYS A 103 9.13 -21.63 -24.67
CA LYS A 103 9.28 -20.81 -23.45
C LYS A 103 10.73 -20.35 -23.23
N SER A 104 11.57 -20.41 -24.26
CA SER A 104 12.97 -19.99 -24.15
C SER A 104 13.12 -18.47 -24.19
N TYR A 105 13.61 -17.89 -23.10
CA TYR A 105 13.91 -16.45 -23.04
C TYR A 105 14.95 -16.03 -24.07
N GLY A 106 16.04 -16.79 -24.20
CA GLY A 106 17.13 -16.49 -25.14
C GLY A 106 16.63 -16.42 -26.58
N ALA A 107 15.81 -17.39 -27.00
CA ALA A 107 15.29 -17.44 -28.36
C ALA A 107 14.33 -16.27 -28.66
N TRP A 108 13.37 -15.97 -27.77
CA TRP A 108 12.45 -14.83 -27.94
C TRP A 108 13.19 -13.48 -27.95
N HIS A 109 14.17 -13.31 -27.07
CA HIS A 109 14.99 -12.10 -27.01
C HIS A 109 15.82 -11.93 -28.28
N HIS A 110 16.47 -13.00 -28.77
CA HIS A 110 17.23 -12.96 -30.02
C HIS A 110 16.31 -12.63 -31.21
N ARG A 111 15.10 -13.19 -31.27
CA ARG A 111 14.12 -12.85 -32.32
C ARG A 111 13.80 -11.36 -32.36
N LYS A 112 13.49 -10.76 -31.20
CA LYS A 112 13.25 -9.31 -31.08
C LYS A 112 14.44 -8.53 -31.60
N TRP A 113 15.65 -8.89 -31.16
CA TRP A 113 16.89 -8.24 -31.61
C TRP A 113 17.09 -8.33 -33.13
N VAL A 114 16.88 -9.49 -33.75
CA VAL A 114 16.99 -9.64 -35.22
C VAL A 114 16.01 -8.70 -35.93
N LEU A 115 14.77 -8.60 -35.47
CA LEU A 115 13.78 -7.69 -36.06
C LEU A 115 14.14 -6.20 -35.92
N THR A 116 14.84 -5.81 -34.86
CA THR A 116 15.30 -4.41 -34.71
C THR A 116 16.35 -3.99 -35.75
N LYS A 117 17.01 -4.95 -36.43
CA LYS A 117 17.97 -4.65 -37.51
C LYS A 117 17.31 -4.24 -38.84
N GLY A 118 15.97 -4.31 -38.94
CA GLY A 118 15.23 -3.97 -40.16
C GLY A 118 15.16 -5.11 -41.18
N HIS A 119 14.57 -4.84 -42.35
CA HIS A 119 14.55 -5.74 -43.54
C HIS A 119 13.74 -7.06 -43.45
N SER A 120 13.21 -7.42 -42.28
CA SER A 120 12.39 -8.62 -42.08
C SER A 120 10.89 -8.37 -42.30
N SER A 121 10.15 -9.36 -42.83
CA SER A 121 8.70 -9.24 -43.03
C SER A 121 7.95 -9.42 -41.71
N ILE A 122 7.32 -8.35 -41.23
CA ILE A 122 6.58 -8.35 -39.96
C ILE A 122 5.28 -9.17 -40.05
N ASP A 123 4.66 -9.29 -41.23
CA ASP A 123 3.45 -10.10 -41.44
C ASP A 123 3.64 -11.59 -41.13
N GLN A 124 4.87 -12.10 -41.29
CA GLN A 124 5.20 -13.48 -40.92
C GLN A 124 5.15 -13.69 -39.40
N GLU A 125 5.43 -12.65 -38.62
CA GLU A 125 5.48 -12.71 -37.15
C GLU A 125 4.10 -12.86 -36.53
N LEU A 126 3.08 -12.19 -37.08
CA LEU A 126 1.69 -12.38 -36.64
C LEU A 126 1.21 -13.82 -36.90
N ARG A 127 1.51 -14.38 -38.07
CA ARG A 127 1.19 -15.79 -38.39
C ARG A 127 1.90 -16.77 -37.47
N LEU A 128 3.14 -16.47 -37.09
CA LEU A 128 3.89 -17.28 -36.13
C LEU A 128 3.25 -17.21 -34.74
N LEU A 129 2.90 -15.99 -34.29
CA LEU A 129 2.20 -15.76 -33.02
C LEU A 129 0.89 -16.53 -32.94
N ASP A 130 0.08 -16.55 -34.02
CA ASP A 130 -1.16 -17.30 -34.06
C ASP A 130 -0.94 -18.81 -33.85
N LYS A 131 0.15 -19.37 -34.39
CA LYS A 131 0.49 -20.79 -34.16
C LYS A 131 0.85 -21.05 -32.69
N PHE A 132 1.65 -20.18 -32.07
CA PHE A 132 2.01 -20.32 -30.66
C PHE A 132 0.83 -20.14 -29.73
N GLN A 133 -0.04 -19.17 -29.99
CA GLN A 133 -1.24 -18.90 -29.17
C GLN A 133 -2.29 -20.01 -29.32
N LYS A 134 -2.42 -20.62 -30.50
CA LYS A 134 -3.26 -21.82 -30.67
C LYS A 134 -2.72 -23.04 -29.92
N ALA A 135 -1.40 -23.15 -29.78
CA ALA A 135 -0.75 -24.26 -29.07
C ALA A 135 -0.76 -24.07 -27.54
N ASP A 136 -0.50 -22.86 -27.05
CA ASP A 136 -0.55 -22.47 -25.64
C ASP A 136 -1.00 -21.01 -25.54
N SER A 137 -2.31 -20.80 -25.38
CA SER A 137 -2.93 -19.48 -25.32
C SER A 137 -2.53 -18.65 -24.08
N ARG A 138 -1.88 -19.31 -23.11
CA ARG A 138 -1.36 -18.71 -21.86
C ARG A 138 0.14 -18.48 -21.92
N ASN A 139 0.77 -18.65 -23.08
CA ASN A 139 2.20 -18.40 -23.23
C ASN A 139 2.50 -16.89 -23.12
N PHE A 140 2.92 -16.46 -21.94
CA PHE A 140 3.24 -15.05 -21.69
C PHE A 140 4.38 -14.52 -22.58
N HIS A 141 5.30 -15.37 -23.05
CA HIS A 141 6.33 -14.93 -23.99
C HIS A 141 5.74 -14.54 -25.34
N ALA A 142 4.77 -15.31 -25.83
CA ALA A 142 4.07 -15.00 -27.07
C ALA A 142 3.25 -13.71 -26.94
N TRP A 143 2.56 -13.50 -25.81
CA TRP A 143 1.87 -12.24 -25.53
C TRP A 143 2.85 -11.04 -25.45
N ASN A 144 3.97 -11.19 -24.74
CA ASN A 144 5.01 -10.16 -24.66
C ASN A 144 5.67 -9.88 -26.02
N TYR A 145 5.75 -10.87 -26.89
CA TYR A 145 6.24 -10.72 -28.25
C TYR A 145 5.21 -10.05 -29.13
N ARG A 146 3.92 -10.40 -29.01
CA ARG A 146 2.82 -9.76 -29.72
C ARG A 146 2.78 -8.26 -29.45
N ARG A 147 2.86 -7.82 -28.19
CA ARG A 147 2.89 -6.37 -27.87
C ARG A 147 4.03 -5.63 -28.55
N PHE A 148 5.20 -6.26 -28.63
CA PHE A 148 6.35 -5.73 -29.37
C PHE A 148 6.07 -5.63 -30.88
N ILE A 149 5.49 -6.67 -31.49
CA ILE A 149 5.15 -6.67 -32.92
C ILE A 149 4.04 -5.66 -33.24
N ALA A 150 2.99 -5.59 -32.41
CA ALA A 150 1.89 -4.64 -32.58
C ALA A 150 2.41 -3.19 -32.55
N ALA A 151 3.33 -2.87 -31.63
CA ALA A 151 3.99 -1.57 -31.57
C ALA A 151 4.84 -1.29 -32.83
N LEU A 152 5.62 -2.27 -33.32
CA LEU A 152 6.39 -2.11 -34.57
C LEU A 152 5.51 -1.88 -35.80
N MET A 153 4.31 -2.46 -35.82
CA MET A 153 3.35 -2.31 -36.92
C MET A 153 2.49 -1.05 -36.81
N ASN A 154 2.61 -0.27 -35.73
CA ASN A 154 1.68 0.80 -35.39
C ASN A 154 0.21 0.34 -35.44
N LYS A 155 -0.07 -0.87 -34.94
CA LYS A 155 -1.45 -1.35 -34.82
C LYS A 155 -2.27 -0.44 -33.92
N SER A 156 -3.54 -0.28 -34.25
CA SER A 156 -4.43 0.52 -33.42
C SER A 156 -4.79 -0.23 -32.13
N ASP A 157 -5.08 0.53 -31.07
CA ASP A 157 -5.49 -0.05 -29.79
C ASP A 157 -6.82 -0.83 -29.95
N GLU A 158 -7.72 -0.40 -30.86
CA GLU A 158 -8.98 -1.10 -31.18
C GLU A 158 -8.75 -2.47 -31.82
N GLU A 159 -7.75 -2.61 -32.70
CA GLU A 159 -7.41 -3.91 -33.31
C GLU A 159 -6.90 -4.90 -32.26
N GLU A 160 -6.09 -4.44 -31.30
CA GLU A 160 -5.59 -5.29 -30.24
C GLU A 160 -6.66 -5.60 -29.18
N LEU A 161 -7.56 -4.65 -28.88
CA LEU A 161 -8.74 -4.92 -28.07
C LEU A 161 -9.62 -5.99 -28.73
N LYS A 162 -9.90 -5.89 -30.03
CA LYS A 162 -10.64 -6.92 -30.76
C LYS A 162 -9.94 -8.28 -30.67
N TYR A 163 -8.62 -8.32 -30.81
CA TYR A 163 -7.87 -9.57 -30.66
C TYR A 163 -8.02 -10.17 -29.25
N THR A 164 -7.97 -9.35 -28.19
CA THR A 164 -8.24 -9.85 -26.83
C THR A 164 -9.67 -10.39 -26.67
N THR A 165 -10.67 -9.72 -27.26
CA THR A 165 -12.06 -10.20 -27.29
C THR A 165 -12.17 -11.54 -27.99
N ASP A 166 -11.55 -11.71 -29.17
CA ASP A 166 -11.56 -12.97 -29.91
C ASP A 166 -10.91 -14.10 -29.09
N MET A 167 -9.81 -13.80 -28.39
CA MET A 167 -9.13 -14.77 -27.52
C MET A 167 -9.96 -15.13 -26.29
N ILE A 168 -10.69 -14.18 -25.70
CA ILE A 168 -11.60 -14.41 -24.56
C ILE A 168 -12.80 -15.26 -25.01
N ASN A 169 -13.44 -14.91 -26.13
CA ASN A 169 -14.58 -15.66 -26.67
C ASN A 169 -14.21 -17.10 -27.04
N SER A 170 -12.95 -17.33 -27.43
CA SER A 170 -12.46 -18.69 -27.70
C SER A 170 -12.25 -19.52 -26.42
N ASN A 171 -11.93 -18.86 -25.31
CA ASN A 171 -11.66 -19.47 -24.01
C ASN A 171 -11.69 -18.41 -22.90
N PHE A 172 -12.81 -18.33 -22.18
CA PHE A 172 -12.99 -17.34 -21.10
C PHE A 172 -12.00 -17.53 -19.93
N SER A 173 -11.43 -18.73 -19.76
CA SER A 173 -10.36 -19.02 -18.79
C SER A 173 -8.98 -18.49 -19.19
N ASN A 174 -8.87 -17.75 -20.29
CA ASN A 174 -7.60 -17.21 -20.74
C ASN A 174 -7.22 -15.94 -19.96
N TYR A 175 -6.62 -16.11 -18.77
CA TYR A 175 -6.08 -15.03 -17.96
C TYR A 175 -5.17 -14.06 -18.74
N SER A 176 -4.37 -14.58 -19.68
CA SER A 176 -3.45 -13.73 -20.45
C SER A 176 -4.21 -12.76 -21.36
N ALA A 177 -5.36 -13.16 -21.91
CA ALA A 177 -6.19 -12.27 -22.73
C ALA A 177 -6.82 -11.16 -21.89
N TRP A 178 -7.43 -11.52 -20.75
CA TRP A 178 -7.97 -10.56 -19.78
C TRP A 178 -6.93 -9.56 -19.28
N HIS A 179 -5.75 -10.05 -18.91
CA HIS A 179 -4.65 -9.19 -18.46
C HIS A 179 -4.16 -8.24 -19.57
N ASN A 180 -4.01 -8.71 -20.81
CA ASN A 180 -3.62 -7.81 -21.90
C ASN A 180 -4.72 -6.76 -22.16
N ARG A 181 -5.99 -7.14 -22.06
CA ARG A 181 -7.13 -6.23 -22.22
C ARG A 181 -7.10 -5.13 -21.15
N SER A 182 -6.87 -5.47 -19.88
CA SER A 182 -6.81 -4.47 -18.79
C SER A 182 -5.65 -3.50 -18.95
N ILE A 183 -4.49 -3.96 -19.44
CA ILE A 183 -3.34 -3.08 -19.73
C ILE A 183 -3.65 -2.11 -20.87
N LEU A 184 -4.25 -2.60 -21.97
CA LEU A 184 -4.64 -1.76 -23.11
C LEU A 184 -5.66 -0.69 -22.69
N LEU A 185 -6.72 -1.09 -21.99
CA LEU A 185 -7.74 -0.16 -21.50
C LEU A 185 -7.18 0.83 -20.48
N SER A 186 -6.28 0.40 -19.57
CA SER A 186 -5.64 1.31 -18.62
C SER A 186 -4.83 2.40 -19.34
N HIS A 187 -4.11 2.06 -20.41
CA HIS A 187 -3.40 3.05 -21.23
C HIS A 187 -4.37 4.00 -21.96
N LEU A 188 -5.48 3.47 -22.50
CA LEU A 188 -6.49 4.27 -23.18
C LEU A 188 -7.19 5.25 -22.23
N LEU A 189 -7.58 4.78 -21.05
CA LEU A 189 -8.17 5.60 -19.99
C LEU A 189 -7.20 6.69 -19.50
N GLY A 190 -5.90 6.36 -19.39
CA GLY A 190 -4.86 7.31 -18.99
C GLY A 190 -4.53 8.38 -20.04
N LYS A 191 -4.65 8.08 -21.33
CA LYS A 191 -4.29 9.01 -22.42
C LYS A 191 -5.25 10.18 -22.63
N ARG A 192 -6.41 10.24 -21.93
CA ARG A 192 -7.47 11.27 -22.05
C ARG A 192 -7.49 11.94 -23.43
N VAL A 193 -7.72 11.16 -24.49
CA VAL A 193 -7.83 11.73 -25.83
C VAL A 193 -9.08 12.59 -25.85
N GLN A 194 -8.91 13.87 -26.22
CA GLN A 194 -9.97 14.87 -26.36
C GLN A 194 -11.25 14.26 -26.96
N GLY A 195 -12.25 14.02 -26.12
CA GLY A 195 -13.64 13.80 -26.53
C GLY A 195 -14.07 12.41 -27.04
N PHE A 196 -13.35 11.31 -26.81
CA PHE A 196 -13.75 10.01 -27.42
C PHE A 196 -13.90 8.76 -26.52
N PHE A 197 -13.72 8.86 -25.19
CA PHE A 197 -13.89 7.69 -24.30
C PHE A 197 -14.73 8.05 -23.06
N PRO A 198 -16.08 8.02 -23.12
CA PRO A 198 -16.89 8.09 -21.91
C PRO A 198 -16.62 6.83 -21.06
N LYS A 199 -15.88 7.01 -19.96
CA LYS A 199 -15.48 5.96 -19.01
C LYS A 199 -16.66 5.06 -18.61
N GLU A 200 -17.83 5.67 -18.41
CA GLU A 200 -19.12 5.00 -18.13
C GLU A 200 -19.49 3.96 -19.21
N LYS A 201 -19.51 4.36 -20.49
CA LYS A 201 -19.92 3.48 -21.58
C LYS A 201 -18.98 2.30 -21.72
N VAL A 202 -17.67 2.56 -21.67
CA VAL A 202 -16.65 1.52 -21.84
C VAL A 202 -16.71 0.52 -20.69
N LEU A 203 -16.78 0.99 -19.45
CA LEU A 203 -16.86 0.08 -18.32
C LEU A 203 -18.17 -0.71 -18.32
N THR A 204 -19.29 -0.13 -18.76
CA THR A 204 -20.56 -0.86 -18.93
C THR A 204 -20.40 -2.04 -19.90
N GLU A 205 -19.82 -1.81 -21.08
CA GLU A 205 -19.55 -2.87 -22.07
C GLU A 205 -18.58 -3.95 -21.52
N GLU A 206 -17.60 -3.54 -20.70
CA GLU A 206 -16.66 -4.48 -20.09
C GLU A 206 -17.26 -5.31 -18.94
N TYR A 207 -18.18 -4.73 -18.16
CA TYR A 207 -18.95 -5.49 -17.16
C TYR A 207 -19.80 -6.56 -17.85
N GLU A 208 -20.53 -6.20 -18.91
CA GLU A 208 -21.32 -7.17 -19.70
C GLU A 208 -20.44 -8.30 -20.25
N LEU A 209 -19.24 -7.98 -20.75
CA LEU A 209 -18.30 -8.98 -21.25
C LEU A 209 -17.80 -9.91 -20.15
N VAL A 210 -17.44 -9.38 -18.96
CA VAL A 210 -16.91 -10.22 -17.88
C VAL A 210 -18.00 -11.09 -17.25
N HIS A 211 -19.24 -10.59 -17.15
CA HIS A 211 -20.39 -11.36 -16.64
C HIS A 211 -20.61 -12.66 -17.41
N GLN A 212 -20.45 -12.63 -18.74
CA GLN A 212 -20.55 -13.84 -19.57
C GLN A 212 -19.54 -14.91 -19.12
N ALA A 213 -18.33 -14.52 -18.72
CA ALA A 213 -17.34 -15.44 -18.19
C ALA A 213 -17.71 -15.92 -16.78
N LEU A 214 -18.04 -14.99 -15.88
CA LEU A 214 -18.30 -15.28 -14.46
C LEU A 214 -19.48 -16.23 -14.25
N PHE A 215 -20.55 -16.08 -15.04
CA PHE A 215 -21.76 -16.91 -14.88
C PHE A 215 -21.73 -18.19 -15.72
N THR A 216 -20.79 -18.29 -16.67
CA THR A 216 -20.55 -19.55 -17.39
C THR A 216 -19.72 -20.52 -16.56
N ASP A 217 -18.66 -20.04 -15.92
CA ASP A 217 -17.82 -20.85 -15.01
C ASP A 217 -17.41 -20.02 -13.78
N PRO A 218 -18.21 -20.05 -12.70
CA PRO A 218 -17.94 -19.29 -11.48
C PRO A 218 -16.67 -19.69 -10.74
N ASP A 219 -16.10 -20.87 -11.03
CA ASP A 219 -14.84 -21.32 -10.42
C ASP A 219 -13.60 -20.82 -11.20
N ASP A 220 -13.76 -20.31 -12.42
CA ASP A 220 -12.66 -19.75 -13.20
C ASP A 220 -12.23 -18.37 -12.69
N GLN A 221 -11.01 -18.30 -12.16
CA GLN A 221 -10.46 -17.09 -11.54
C GLN A 221 -10.21 -15.93 -12.52
N SER A 222 -10.09 -16.19 -13.82
CA SER A 222 -9.59 -15.20 -14.79
C SER A 222 -10.54 -14.02 -14.94
N GLY A 223 -11.83 -14.31 -15.12
CA GLY A 223 -12.87 -13.28 -15.17
C GLY A 223 -12.95 -12.50 -13.87
N TRP A 224 -12.80 -13.16 -12.72
CA TRP A 224 -12.86 -12.49 -11.41
C TRP A 224 -11.73 -11.50 -11.20
N PHE A 225 -10.50 -11.84 -11.60
CA PHE A 225 -9.39 -10.90 -11.54
C PHE A 225 -9.59 -9.68 -12.45
N TYR A 226 -10.24 -9.88 -13.60
CA TYR A 226 -10.62 -8.76 -14.47
C TYR A 226 -11.74 -7.90 -13.86
N HIS A 227 -12.73 -8.53 -13.22
CA HIS A 227 -13.80 -7.85 -12.49
C HIS A 227 -13.25 -6.99 -11.35
N ILE A 228 -12.26 -7.47 -10.60
CA ILE A 228 -11.56 -6.68 -9.58
C ILE A 228 -10.91 -5.44 -10.19
N TRP A 229 -10.29 -5.57 -11.38
CA TRP A 229 -9.73 -4.42 -12.09
C TRP A 229 -10.83 -3.44 -12.53
N LEU A 230 -11.97 -3.92 -13.03
CA LEU A 230 -13.13 -3.08 -13.37
C LEU A 230 -13.64 -2.32 -12.15
N LEU A 231 -13.78 -3.01 -11.01
CA LEU A 231 -14.19 -2.42 -9.75
C LEU A 231 -13.24 -1.28 -9.33
N ASP A 232 -11.93 -1.50 -9.42
CA ASP A 232 -10.92 -0.45 -9.17
C ASP A 232 -11.11 0.74 -10.14
N GLN A 233 -11.31 0.48 -11.44
CA GLN A 233 -11.57 1.57 -12.40
C GLN A 233 -12.87 2.32 -12.12
N THR A 234 -13.90 1.64 -11.60
CA THR A 234 -15.19 2.24 -11.24
C THR A 234 -15.09 3.09 -9.97
N ILE A 235 -14.36 2.67 -8.94
CA ILE A 235 -14.30 3.42 -7.67
C ILE A 235 -13.24 4.52 -7.70
N LYS A 236 -12.15 4.31 -8.43
CA LYS A 236 -11.00 5.21 -8.41
C LYS A 236 -11.35 6.59 -8.97
N SER A 237 -11.28 7.59 -8.09
CA SER A 237 -11.20 8.99 -8.48
C SER A 237 -9.80 9.28 -9.02
N ASP A 238 -9.74 9.90 -10.20
CA ASP A 238 -8.47 10.25 -10.83
C ASP A 238 -7.71 11.27 -9.96
N ALA A 239 -8.38 12.30 -9.45
CA ALA A 239 -7.75 13.37 -8.70
C ALA A 239 -7.71 13.09 -7.18
N PRO A 240 -6.56 13.33 -6.51
CA PRO A 240 -6.52 13.30 -5.04
C PRO A 240 -7.41 14.39 -4.45
N PHE A 241 -8.00 14.12 -3.28
CA PHE A 241 -8.78 15.07 -2.49
C PHE A 241 -8.45 14.92 -1.01
N LEU A 242 -8.70 15.97 -0.23
CA LEU A 242 -8.48 15.98 1.22
C LEU A 242 -9.66 15.28 1.91
N ILE A 243 -9.41 14.19 2.63
CA ILE A 243 -10.44 13.47 3.38
C ILE A 243 -10.67 14.11 4.75
N SER A 244 -9.59 14.35 5.49
CA SER A 244 -9.66 14.86 6.85
C SER A 244 -8.45 15.72 7.22
N SER A 245 -8.62 16.53 8.27
CA SER A 245 -7.51 17.22 8.92
C SER A 245 -7.70 17.26 10.43
N TRP A 246 -6.60 17.48 11.13
CA TRP A 246 -6.62 17.89 12.53
C TRP A 246 -5.79 19.17 12.71
N PRO A 247 -6.33 20.24 13.31
CA PRO A 247 -7.72 20.41 13.73
C PRO A 247 -8.73 20.34 12.56
N ALA A 248 -9.98 19.99 12.88
CA ALA A 248 -11.05 19.89 11.90
C ALA A 248 -11.65 21.28 11.56
N HIS A 249 -12.37 21.39 10.43
CA HIS A 249 -13.05 22.63 10.07
C HIS A 249 -14.11 23.03 11.09
N GLY A 250 -14.17 24.32 11.43
CA GLY A 250 -15.16 24.88 12.36
C GLY A 250 -14.90 24.49 13.81
N PHE A 251 -13.76 23.85 14.10
CA PHE A 251 -13.42 23.37 15.43
C PHE A 251 -12.74 24.45 16.27
N ASP A 252 -13.12 24.57 17.53
CA ASP A 252 -12.48 25.49 18.49
C ASP A 252 -11.48 24.70 19.34
N LEU A 253 -10.21 24.72 18.95
CA LEU A 253 -9.11 24.06 19.65
C LEU A 253 -8.72 24.86 20.89
N ILE A 254 -8.75 24.24 22.06
CA ILE A 254 -8.29 24.82 23.32
C ILE A 254 -6.89 24.30 23.61
N VAL A 255 -5.90 25.19 23.63
CA VAL A 255 -4.51 24.86 23.93
C VAL A 255 -4.15 25.32 25.34
N SER A 256 -3.55 24.43 26.13
CA SER A 256 -3.09 24.69 27.49
C SER A 256 -1.58 24.46 27.63
N VAL A 257 -0.93 25.35 28.38
CA VAL A 257 0.54 25.39 28.58
C VAL A 257 0.95 24.85 29.95
N ASP A 258 0.04 24.83 30.92
CA ASP A 258 0.24 24.24 32.25
C ASP A 258 -0.90 23.27 32.58
N LYS A 259 -0.56 22.19 33.32
CA LYS A 259 -1.52 21.28 33.94
C LYS A 259 -2.24 21.97 35.12
N SER A 260 -3.00 23.03 34.87
CA SER A 260 -3.77 23.68 35.94
C SER A 260 -5.15 23.02 36.14
N PRO A 261 -5.59 22.89 37.40
CA PRO A 261 -6.88 22.31 37.74
C PRO A 261 -7.94 23.41 37.78
N ASP A 262 -8.67 23.60 36.69
CA ASP A 262 -9.88 24.41 36.75
C ASP A 262 -11.08 23.71 36.12
N GLY A 263 -12.08 23.47 36.97
CA GLY A 263 -13.30 22.70 36.71
C GLY A 263 -14.36 23.42 35.88
N ARG A 264 -13.98 24.26 34.90
CA ARG A 264 -14.91 24.65 33.83
C ARG A 264 -14.70 23.71 32.66
N ALA A 265 -15.68 22.84 32.44
CA ALA A 265 -15.76 21.87 31.36
C ALA A 265 -15.39 22.49 30.00
N SER A 266 -14.12 22.42 29.62
CA SER A 266 -13.75 22.32 28.21
C SER A 266 -14.12 20.92 27.75
N SER A 267 -14.77 20.82 26.60
CA SER A 267 -15.00 19.53 25.97
C SER A 267 -13.68 18.76 25.89
N PRO A 268 -13.61 17.52 26.39
CA PRO A 268 -12.37 16.73 26.36
C PRO A 268 -11.91 16.40 24.94
N PHE A 269 -12.77 16.60 23.94
CA PHE A 269 -12.42 16.50 22.52
C PHE A 269 -11.71 17.74 21.96
N THR A 270 -11.86 18.91 22.59
CA THR A 270 -11.32 20.19 22.09
C THR A 270 -10.03 20.61 22.76
N SER A 271 -9.61 19.94 23.83
CA SER A 271 -8.39 20.29 24.57
C SER A 271 -7.15 19.57 24.06
N PHE A 272 -6.10 20.33 23.76
CA PHE A 272 -4.76 19.83 23.49
C PHE A 272 -3.75 20.43 24.48
N HIS A 273 -2.90 19.56 25.01
CA HIS A 273 -1.82 19.95 25.92
C HIS A 273 -0.50 19.96 25.16
N SER A 274 0.27 21.05 25.29
CA SER A 274 1.57 21.17 24.65
C SER A 274 2.65 21.60 25.64
N ASP A 275 3.64 20.74 25.83
CA ASP A 275 4.85 21.07 26.61
C ASP A 275 5.81 22.01 25.84
N THR A 276 5.69 22.05 24.51
CA THR A 276 6.69 22.65 23.61
C THR A 276 6.28 24.00 23.03
N GLY A 277 5.08 24.50 23.35
CA GLY A 277 4.57 25.72 22.74
C GLY A 277 4.06 25.53 21.30
N THR A 278 3.86 24.27 20.87
CA THR A 278 3.50 23.91 19.50
C THR A 278 2.41 22.84 19.43
N PHE A 279 1.58 22.85 18.41
CA PHE A 279 0.62 21.76 18.13
C PHE A 279 0.67 21.36 16.64
N PRO A 280 0.36 20.09 16.30
CA PRO A 280 0.43 19.64 14.92
C PRO A 280 -0.77 20.14 14.09
N LEU A 281 -0.54 20.40 12.81
CA LEU A 281 -1.56 20.49 11.78
C LEU A 281 -1.36 19.28 10.86
N ILE A 282 -2.36 18.40 10.83
CA ILE A 282 -2.34 17.11 10.11
C ILE A 282 -3.29 17.20 8.93
N LEU A 283 -2.85 16.79 7.74
CA LEU A 283 -3.68 16.67 6.53
C LEU A 283 -3.69 15.21 6.07
N TYR A 284 -4.86 14.68 5.74
CA TYR A 284 -5.04 13.30 5.28
C TYR A 284 -5.74 13.28 3.92
N PHE A 285 -5.06 12.74 2.91
CA PHE A 285 -5.52 12.68 1.53
C PHE A 285 -6.08 11.29 1.18
N SER A 286 -6.96 11.24 0.18
CA SER A 286 -7.56 9.99 -0.33
C SER A 286 -6.57 9.00 -0.93
N GLN A 287 -5.41 9.48 -1.34
CA GLN A 287 -4.31 8.68 -1.85
C GLN A 287 -2.97 9.33 -1.51
N ALA A 288 -1.88 8.58 -1.65
CA ALA A 288 -0.55 9.11 -1.39
C ALA A 288 -0.21 10.23 -2.38
N VAL A 289 0.20 11.38 -1.84
CA VAL A 289 0.58 12.57 -2.62
C VAL A 289 2.01 13.00 -2.31
N GLU A 290 2.62 13.69 -3.26
CA GLU A 290 3.88 14.45 -3.11
C GLU A 290 3.63 15.95 -3.29
N GLY A 291 4.66 16.77 -3.07
CA GLY A 291 4.61 18.21 -3.34
C GLY A 291 3.88 19.05 -2.27
N VAL A 292 3.58 18.46 -1.11
CA VAL A 292 3.01 19.18 0.04
C VAL A 292 4.10 20.01 0.74
N ASN A 293 4.02 21.33 0.63
CA ASN A 293 4.95 22.29 1.24
C ASN A 293 4.34 23.72 1.29
N SER A 294 5.08 24.71 1.80
CA SER A 294 4.62 26.11 1.93
C SER A 294 4.30 26.84 0.62
N SER A 295 4.71 26.31 -0.54
CA SER A 295 4.36 26.86 -1.87
C SER A 295 3.06 26.28 -2.43
N THR A 296 2.57 25.18 -1.85
CA THR A 296 1.33 24.50 -2.27
C THR A 296 0.21 24.62 -1.23
N ILE A 297 0.56 24.94 0.02
CA ILE A 297 -0.36 25.12 1.13
C ILE A 297 -0.12 26.46 1.81
N THR A 298 -1.17 27.27 1.91
CA THR A 298 -1.18 28.56 2.60
C THR A 298 -1.83 28.40 3.97
N VAL A 299 -1.14 28.77 5.03
CA VAL A 299 -1.68 28.84 6.40
C VAL A 299 -1.70 30.30 6.85
N GLU A 300 -2.87 30.90 6.84
CA GLU A 300 -3.12 32.26 7.32
C GLU A 300 -3.40 32.20 8.83
N SER A 301 -2.50 32.75 9.64
CA SER A 301 -2.72 32.88 11.09
C SER A 301 -1.88 34.00 11.69
N MET A 302 -2.42 34.65 12.72
CA MET A 302 -1.68 35.59 13.58
C MET A 302 -0.69 34.88 14.52
N LEU A 303 -0.77 33.56 14.63
CA LEU A 303 0.07 32.73 15.49
C LEU A 303 1.51 32.57 14.98
N ASN A 304 1.72 32.72 13.67
CA ASN A 304 2.98 32.33 13.04
C ASN A 304 3.62 33.51 12.28
N SER A 305 4.74 34.02 12.80
CA SER A 305 5.49 35.15 12.21
C SER A 305 6.50 34.72 11.14
N THR A 306 6.64 33.41 10.89
CA THR A 306 7.60 32.83 9.93
C THR A 306 6.85 32.15 8.79
N ASN A 307 7.15 32.56 7.55
CA ASN A 307 6.39 32.17 6.36
C ASN A 307 6.62 30.72 5.88
N ASP A 308 7.65 30.01 6.37
CA ASP A 308 8.01 28.69 5.85
C ASP A 308 7.75 27.57 6.87
N LEU A 309 6.54 26.99 6.79
CA LEU A 309 6.18 25.78 7.54
C LEU A 309 6.87 24.54 6.97
N ILE A 310 7.47 23.72 7.85
CA ILE A 310 8.12 22.47 7.43
C ILE A 310 7.10 21.34 7.46
N TRP A 311 6.59 21.00 6.27
CA TRP A 311 5.71 19.85 6.06
C TRP A 311 6.49 18.55 6.01
N ARG A 312 6.02 17.54 6.74
CA ARG A 312 6.67 16.23 6.85
C ARG A 312 5.70 15.13 6.37
N PRO A 313 6.13 14.24 5.47
CA PRO A 313 5.33 13.09 5.09
C PRO A 313 5.30 12.09 6.27
N LEU A 314 4.10 11.65 6.64
CA LEU A 314 3.87 10.61 7.63
C LEU A 314 3.77 9.26 6.91
N SER A 315 4.93 8.73 6.54
CA SER A 315 5.08 7.42 5.91
C SER A 315 6.31 6.71 6.48
N THR A 316 6.22 5.39 6.55
CA THR A 316 7.35 4.48 6.85
C THR A 316 8.25 4.30 5.61
N ASN A 317 7.71 4.51 4.41
CA ASN A 317 8.47 4.46 3.17
C ASN A 317 9.13 5.81 2.89
N ASN A 318 10.44 5.82 2.64
CA ASN A 318 11.21 7.04 2.29
C ASN A 318 10.95 7.52 0.84
N SER A 319 9.75 7.28 0.29
CA SER A 319 9.39 7.53 -1.11
C SER A 319 9.06 8.99 -1.42
N GLY A 320 9.06 9.89 -0.43
CA GLY A 320 8.66 11.30 -0.60
C GLY A 320 7.15 11.52 -0.77
N THR A 321 6.39 10.43 -0.92
CA THR A 321 4.93 10.40 -1.01
C THR A 321 4.31 9.90 0.31
N ALA A 322 3.18 10.49 0.71
CA ALA A 322 2.42 10.03 1.87
C ALA A 322 0.93 10.37 1.75
N GLN A 323 0.07 9.54 2.37
CA GLN A 323 -1.36 9.84 2.54
C GLN A 323 -1.59 10.89 3.62
N ALA A 324 -0.80 10.86 4.70
CA ALA A 324 -0.88 11.82 5.79
C ALA A 324 0.38 12.71 5.82
N TRP A 325 0.17 14.00 6.07
CA TRP A 325 1.23 15.01 6.19
C TRP A 325 1.01 15.82 7.46
N ALA A 326 2.10 16.19 8.15
CA ALA A 326 2.02 17.04 9.32
C ALA A 326 3.03 18.18 9.30
N THR A 327 2.64 19.31 9.88
CA THR A 327 3.50 20.43 10.26
C THR A 327 3.17 20.85 11.68
N ASN A 328 4.02 21.65 12.33
CA ASN A 328 3.77 22.15 13.68
C ASN A 328 3.54 23.67 13.64
N LEU A 329 2.45 24.12 14.26
CA LEU A 329 2.16 25.53 14.46
C LEU A 329 2.59 25.95 15.86
N ASN A 330 3.27 27.09 15.95
CA ASN A 330 3.65 27.70 17.21
C ASN A 330 2.49 28.58 17.70
N PHE A 331 2.27 28.66 19.01
CA PHE A 331 1.43 29.70 19.57
C PHE A 331 2.29 30.70 20.37
N PRO A 332 1.92 31.99 20.37
CA PRO A 332 2.76 33.05 20.91
C PRO A 332 2.93 32.89 22.42
N ASN A 333 4.17 32.94 22.88
CA ASN A 333 4.59 32.78 24.28
C ASN A 333 4.32 34.06 25.11
N VAL A 334 3.24 34.77 24.80
CA VAL A 334 2.89 36.04 25.44
C VAL A 334 2.30 35.72 26.81
N LYS A 335 2.69 36.50 27.83
CA LYS A 335 2.05 36.47 29.15
C LYS A 335 0.58 36.86 28.98
N LEU A 336 -0.25 35.87 28.69
CA LEU A 336 -1.67 36.04 28.47
C LEU A 336 -2.32 36.42 29.79
N HIS A 337 -2.98 37.58 29.82
CA HIS A 337 -3.79 38.02 30.96
C HIS A 337 -5.28 37.64 30.78
N SER A 338 -5.66 37.13 29.60
CA SER A 338 -7.01 36.71 29.22
C SER A 338 -6.95 35.58 28.17
N LEU A 339 -8.07 34.85 27.99
CA LEU A 339 -8.24 33.89 26.90
C LEU A 339 -8.15 34.62 25.55
N GLU A 340 -7.13 34.34 24.75
CA GLU A 340 -7.00 34.88 23.39
C GLU A 340 -7.39 33.82 22.36
N THR A 341 -8.10 34.27 21.34
CA THR A 341 -8.56 33.45 20.22
C THR A 341 -7.84 33.86 18.94
N TYR A 342 -7.31 32.87 18.25
CA TYR A 342 -6.56 33.07 17.02
C TYR A 342 -7.23 32.26 15.92
N PRO A 343 -7.88 32.90 14.93
CA PRO A 343 -8.38 32.19 13.77
C PRO A 343 -7.20 31.68 12.94
N VAL A 344 -7.31 30.45 12.45
CA VAL A 344 -6.39 29.83 11.50
C VAL A 344 -7.18 29.45 10.27
N LYS A 345 -6.68 29.83 9.09
CA LYS A 345 -7.25 29.45 7.81
C LYS A 345 -6.21 28.75 6.95
N VAL A 346 -6.53 27.54 6.50
CA VAL A 346 -5.66 26.69 5.70
C VAL A 346 -6.27 26.57 4.30
N SER A 347 -5.47 26.81 3.28
CA SER A 347 -5.88 26.75 1.87
C SER A 347 -4.89 25.92 1.07
N LEU A 348 -5.38 24.96 0.29
CA LEU A 348 -4.59 24.07 -0.55
C LEU A 348 -5.19 23.98 -1.97
N GLY A 349 -4.35 23.68 -2.96
CA GLY A 349 -4.78 23.56 -4.35
C GLY A 349 -4.82 24.87 -5.14
N HIS A 350 -4.20 25.95 -4.64
CA HIS A 350 -4.03 27.20 -5.38
C HIS A 350 -2.90 27.15 -6.43
N SER A 351 -2.05 26.12 -6.38
CA SER A 351 -0.98 25.84 -7.33
C SER A 351 -0.96 24.34 -7.69
N GLN A 352 -0.52 23.99 -8.91
CA GLN A 352 -0.53 22.60 -9.40
C GLN A 352 0.60 21.71 -8.83
N GLY A 353 1.12 22.03 -7.64
CA GLY A 353 2.28 21.34 -7.08
C GLY A 353 1.99 20.03 -6.34
N ILE A 354 0.74 19.78 -5.90
CA ILE A 354 0.37 18.53 -5.22
C ILE A 354 -0.07 17.50 -6.27
N THR A 355 0.62 16.37 -6.32
CA THR A 355 0.39 15.29 -7.29
C THR A 355 0.26 13.94 -6.59
N SER A 356 -0.64 13.10 -7.08
CA SER A 356 -0.73 11.69 -6.66
C SER A 356 0.42 10.86 -7.21
N SER A 357 0.68 9.69 -6.62
CA SER A 357 1.63 8.71 -7.17
C SER A 357 1.31 8.27 -8.61
N SER A 358 0.07 8.45 -9.05
CA SER A 358 -0.40 8.19 -10.43
C SER A 358 -0.25 9.39 -11.38
N GLY A 359 0.29 10.52 -10.92
CA GLY A 359 0.54 11.71 -11.75
C GLY A 359 -0.65 12.66 -11.89
N PHE A 360 -1.78 12.41 -11.21
CA PHE A 360 -2.91 13.35 -11.21
C PHE A 360 -2.69 14.48 -10.22
N HIS A 361 -2.91 15.71 -10.66
CA HIS A 361 -2.83 16.92 -9.84
C HIS A 361 -4.04 17.04 -8.90
N TYR A 362 -3.80 17.62 -7.73
CA TYR A 362 -4.86 18.07 -6.83
C TYR A 362 -5.65 19.20 -7.49
N SER A 363 -6.89 18.90 -7.90
CA SER A 363 -7.70 19.78 -8.76
C SER A 363 -8.84 20.49 -8.04
N HIS A 364 -9.07 20.21 -6.76
CA HIS A 364 -10.21 20.75 -5.99
C HIS A 364 -9.69 21.70 -4.92
N PRO A 365 -9.59 23.03 -5.17
CA PRO A 365 -9.15 23.98 -4.16
C PRO A 365 -9.98 23.82 -2.88
N SER A 366 -9.31 23.51 -1.77
CA SER A 366 -9.97 23.28 -0.48
C SER A 366 -9.49 24.30 0.52
N GLN A 367 -10.43 24.85 1.27
CA GLN A 367 -10.16 25.82 2.31
C GLN A 367 -10.91 25.44 3.56
N PHE A 368 -10.21 25.39 4.69
CA PHE A 368 -10.84 25.21 5.99
C PHE A 368 -10.29 26.21 6.99
N ALA A 369 -11.11 26.51 7.98
CA ALA A 369 -10.74 27.34 9.11
C ALA A 369 -11.09 26.68 10.44
N PHE A 370 -10.33 27.00 11.47
CA PHE A 370 -10.55 26.61 12.86
C PHE A 370 -10.06 27.71 13.80
N THR A 371 -10.50 27.71 15.05
CA THR A 371 -10.09 28.69 16.06
C THR A 371 -9.14 28.05 17.06
N VAL A 372 -8.08 28.75 17.44
CA VAL A 372 -7.18 28.34 18.52
C VAL A 372 -7.37 29.26 19.71
N CYS A 373 -7.82 28.71 20.83
CA CYS A 373 -8.04 29.39 22.10
C CYS A 373 -6.90 29.03 23.06
N VAL A 374 -6.01 29.98 23.36
CA VAL A 374 -4.88 29.73 24.27
C VAL A 374 -5.27 30.13 25.69
N ARG A 375 -5.13 29.19 26.63
CA ARG A 375 -5.36 29.46 28.07
C ARG A 375 -4.10 30.01 28.74
N PRO A 376 -4.22 31.05 29.58
CA PRO A 376 -3.09 31.55 30.35
C PRO A 376 -2.64 30.53 31.42
N PRO A 377 -1.34 30.48 31.76
CA PRO A 377 -0.86 29.67 32.87
C PRO A 377 -1.37 30.25 34.20
N ASN A 378 -1.99 29.40 35.05
CA ASN A 378 -2.45 29.84 36.37
C ASN A 378 -1.25 30.07 37.32
N SER A 379 -1.19 31.25 37.94
CA SER A 379 -0.09 31.69 38.82
C SER A 379 -0.07 31.04 40.22
N GLU A 380 -0.85 29.99 40.47
CA GLU A 380 -0.79 29.28 41.75
C GLU A 380 0.21 28.13 41.65
N HIS A 381 1.29 28.24 42.42
CA HIS A 381 2.34 27.25 42.55
C HIS A 381 1.78 25.87 42.96
N GLY A 382 1.36 25.07 42.00
CA GLY A 382 1.36 23.62 42.10
C GLY A 382 2.76 23.14 41.78
N GLU A 383 3.41 22.45 42.71
CA GLU A 383 4.63 21.69 42.44
C GLU A 383 4.46 20.87 41.15
N ARG A 384 5.54 20.70 40.35
CA ARG A 384 5.58 19.71 39.27
C ARG A 384 5.40 18.32 39.90
N GLN A 385 4.17 17.92 40.20
CA GLN A 385 3.85 16.56 40.62
C GLN A 385 4.23 15.61 39.48
N GLY A 386 4.84 14.48 39.86
CA GLY A 386 5.45 13.52 38.95
C GLY A 386 4.49 13.07 37.85
N VAL A 387 5.06 12.55 36.76
CA VAL A 387 4.26 11.84 35.75
C VAL A 387 3.79 10.55 36.43
N GLU A 388 2.53 10.52 36.85
CA GLU A 388 1.91 9.37 37.49
C GLU A 388 1.85 8.19 36.51
N ASN A 389 2.02 6.98 37.05
CA ASN A 389 1.97 5.72 36.32
C ASN A 389 0.55 5.50 35.77
N ILE A 390 0.40 5.31 34.45
CA ILE A 390 -0.89 4.98 33.85
C ILE A 390 -1.14 3.48 34.01
N LEU A 391 -2.24 3.14 34.68
CA LEU A 391 -2.64 1.77 34.94
C LEU A 391 -3.83 1.39 34.05
N TRP A 392 -3.62 0.47 33.11
CA TRP A 392 -4.62 -0.03 32.17
C TRP A 392 -5.60 -1.05 32.80
N ARG A 393 -6.15 -0.72 33.97
CA ARG A 393 -7.16 -1.54 34.66
C ARG A 393 -8.55 -1.00 34.37
N ASP A 394 -9.50 -1.90 34.15
CA ASP A 394 -10.88 -1.53 33.80
C ASP A 394 -11.56 -0.62 34.85
N GLU A 395 -11.16 -0.74 36.13
CA GLU A 395 -11.63 0.12 37.23
C GLU A 395 -11.30 1.62 37.04
N ASN A 396 -10.25 1.93 36.27
CA ASN A 396 -9.83 3.31 36.02
C ASN A 396 -10.57 3.94 34.82
N PHE A 397 -11.35 3.17 34.06
CA PHE A 397 -12.04 3.65 32.86
C PHE A 397 -13.54 3.73 33.08
N HIS A 398 -14.07 4.94 32.96
CA HIS A 398 -15.49 5.22 33.15
C HIS A 398 -16.12 5.57 31.80
N ILE A 399 -17.16 4.85 31.41
CA ILE A 399 -17.84 5.03 30.11
C ILE A 399 -18.29 6.49 29.95
N TYR A 400 -18.05 7.06 28.77
CA TYR A 400 -18.53 8.39 28.43
C TYR A 400 -20.07 8.38 28.37
N GLY A 401 -20.73 9.11 29.27
CA GLY A 401 -22.20 9.17 29.33
C GLY A 401 -22.81 9.81 28.08
N THR A 402 -23.86 9.19 27.52
CA THR A 402 -24.58 9.65 26.31
C THR A 402 -25.36 10.96 26.48
N HIS A 403 -25.27 11.61 27.65
CA HIS A 403 -26.02 12.82 28.00
C HIS A 403 -25.33 14.14 27.62
N PHE A 404 -24.08 14.11 27.13
CA PHE A 404 -23.37 15.33 26.70
C PHE A 404 -23.55 15.59 25.20
N GLN A 405 -24.19 16.72 24.88
CA GLN A 405 -24.42 17.21 23.53
C GLN A 405 -23.15 17.85 22.91
N GLU A 406 -22.01 17.17 23.00
CA GLU A 406 -20.70 17.71 22.57
C GLU A 406 -20.23 17.15 21.22
N SER A 407 -19.84 18.00 20.29
CA SER A 407 -19.36 17.59 18.95
C SER A 407 -17.99 16.91 19.03
N ILE A 408 -17.89 15.66 18.58
CA ILE A 408 -16.59 15.04 18.27
C ILE A 408 -15.99 15.76 17.05
N PRO A 409 -14.67 16.02 17.00
CA PRO A 409 -13.94 16.52 15.83
C PRO A 409 -13.88 15.48 14.70
N VAL A 410 -15.04 14.99 14.25
CA VAL A 410 -15.17 14.23 13.01
C VAL A 410 -15.96 15.12 12.07
N VAL A 411 -15.25 15.88 11.24
CA VAL A 411 -15.85 16.65 10.14
C VAL A 411 -15.21 16.16 8.86
N SER A 412 -16.01 15.57 7.96
CA SER A 412 -15.58 15.26 6.61
C SER A 412 -15.43 16.55 5.80
N PHE A 413 -14.31 16.68 5.08
CA PHE A 413 -13.90 17.93 4.42
C PHE A 413 -14.63 18.23 3.11
N ASP A 414 -15.49 17.33 2.64
CA ASP A 414 -16.32 17.53 1.46
C ASP A 414 -17.35 18.67 1.60
N GLN A 415 -17.47 19.29 2.79
CA GLN A 415 -18.32 20.47 3.02
C GLN A 415 -17.67 21.81 2.59
N LEU A 416 -16.41 21.83 2.14
CA LEU A 416 -15.62 23.06 2.05
C LEU A 416 -15.50 23.69 0.66
N SER A 417 -16.12 23.10 -0.37
CA SER A 417 -16.16 23.71 -1.71
C SER A 417 -17.52 23.52 -2.38
N ILE A 418 -18.49 24.40 -2.09
CA ILE A 418 -19.43 24.87 -3.11
C ILE A 418 -19.41 26.39 -3.10
N LYS A 419 -18.32 26.94 -3.62
CA LYS A 419 -18.33 28.27 -4.26
C LYS A 419 -18.01 28.13 -5.75
N GLU A 420 -18.50 27.07 -6.37
CA GLU A 420 -18.73 26.96 -7.81
C GLU A 420 -20.01 26.15 -7.93
N ASP A 421 -20.96 26.63 -8.73
CA ASP A 421 -22.21 25.91 -9.01
C ASP A 421 -21.88 24.43 -9.28
N PRO A 422 -22.60 23.47 -8.68
CA PRO A 422 -22.43 22.09 -9.10
C PRO A 422 -22.74 22.08 -10.59
N GLU A 423 -21.78 21.74 -11.45
CA GLU A 423 -22.14 21.32 -12.80
C GLU A 423 -23.22 20.23 -12.62
N PRO A 424 -24.47 20.44 -13.10
CA PRO A 424 -25.60 19.57 -12.75
C PRO A 424 -25.55 18.17 -13.39
N THR A 425 -24.36 17.70 -13.75
CA THR A 425 -24.12 16.57 -14.65
C THR A 425 -22.88 15.75 -14.29
N ALA A 426 -22.47 15.70 -13.02
CA ALA A 426 -21.65 14.58 -12.56
C ALA A 426 -22.53 13.31 -12.54
N SER A 427 -22.55 12.59 -13.68
CA SER A 427 -23.29 11.34 -13.84
C SER A 427 -23.01 10.41 -12.65
N ASN A 428 -24.03 10.12 -11.84
CA ASN A 428 -23.91 9.22 -10.67
C ASN A 428 -23.84 7.73 -11.09
N TRP A 429 -23.36 7.48 -12.30
CA TRP A 429 -23.32 6.16 -12.91
C TRP A 429 -22.49 5.18 -12.10
N HIS A 430 -21.39 5.63 -11.49
CA HIS A 430 -20.53 4.80 -10.66
C HIS A 430 -21.33 4.11 -9.55
N VAL A 431 -22.10 4.88 -8.79
CA VAL A 431 -22.95 4.37 -7.71
C VAL A 431 -23.98 3.39 -8.25
N GLN A 432 -24.64 3.74 -9.36
CA GLN A 432 -25.66 2.89 -9.97
C GLN A 432 -25.07 1.56 -10.47
N THR A 433 -23.90 1.60 -11.11
CA THR A 433 -23.17 0.41 -11.57
C THR A 433 -22.85 -0.50 -10.39
N ILE A 434 -22.29 0.02 -9.30
CA ILE A 434 -22.00 -0.79 -8.12
C ILE A 434 -23.28 -1.37 -7.49
N ALA A 435 -24.36 -0.60 -7.41
CA ALA A 435 -25.64 -1.10 -6.91
C ALA A 435 -26.22 -2.24 -7.76
N ASN A 436 -26.11 -2.12 -9.09
CA ASN A 436 -26.52 -3.17 -10.03
C ASN A 436 -25.65 -4.44 -9.85
N GLU A 437 -24.33 -4.28 -9.75
CA GLU A 437 -23.42 -5.40 -9.50
C GLU A 437 -23.76 -6.10 -8.18
N ILE A 438 -24.02 -5.37 -7.09
CA ILE A 438 -24.42 -5.96 -5.80
C ILE A 438 -25.67 -6.82 -5.97
N ALA A 439 -26.69 -6.32 -6.66
CA ALA A 439 -27.91 -7.09 -6.91
C ALA A 439 -27.63 -8.38 -7.68
N LEU A 440 -26.79 -8.28 -8.71
CA LEU A 440 -26.40 -9.41 -9.56
C LEU A 440 -25.63 -10.48 -8.78
N PHE A 441 -24.64 -10.09 -7.95
CA PHE A 441 -23.88 -11.07 -7.17
C PHE A 441 -24.67 -11.67 -6.00
N ARG A 442 -25.66 -10.96 -5.44
CA ARG A 442 -26.61 -11.57 -4.50
C ARG A 442 -27.46 -12.64 -5.18
N GLU A 443 -27.91 -12.41 -6.41
CA GLU A 443 -28.63 -13.41 -7.20
C GLU A 443 -27.75 -14.62 -7.50
N LEU A 444 -26.51 -14.41 -7.97
CA LEU A 444 -25.56 -15.50 -8.23
C LEU A 444 -25.34 -16.37 -6.97
N LEU A 445 -25.09 -15.73 -5.83
CA LEU A 445 -24.82 -16.43 -4.57
C LEU A 445 -26.06 -17.10 -3.96
N SER A 446 -27.26 -16.79 -4.45
CA SER A 446 -28.47 -17.52 -4.08
C SER A 446 -28.54 -18.90 -4.74
N GLU A 447 -27.89 -19.07 -5.90
CA GLU A 447 -27.85 -20.30 -6.67
C GLU A 447 -26.55 -21.09 -6.46
N ILE A 448 -25.42 -20.40 -6.27
CA ILE A 448 -24.08 -20.99 -6.24
C ILE A 448 -23.28 -20.47 -5.05
N ASP A 449 -22.90 -21.36 -4.13
CA ASP A 449 -21.97 -21.02 -3.04
C ASP A 449 -20.51 -21.10 -3.52
N CYS A 450 -19.97 -19.98 -4.03
CA CYS A 450 -18.57 -19.88 -4.43
C CYS A 450 -17.78 -18.84 -3.62
N LYS A 451 -16.54 -19.18 -3.27
CA LYS A 451 -15.68 -18.31 -2.45
C LYS A 451 -15.36 -16.97 -3.11
N ILE A 452 -15.19 -16.97 -4.43
CA ILE A 452 -14.80 -15.76 -5.15
C ILE A 452 -16.01 -14.82 -5.27
N GLY A 453 -17.21 -15.37 -5.51
CA GLY A 453 -18.45 -14.59 -5.48
C GLY A 453 -18.69 -13.91 -4.13
N LYS A 454 -18.54 -14.65 -3.01
CA LYS A 454 -18.65 -14.07 -1.65
C LYS A 454 -17.64 -12.94 -1.40
N LEU A 455 -16.39 -13.14 -1.83
CA LEU A 455 -15.35 -12.13 -1.72
C LEU A 455 -15.64 -10.90 -2.60
N THR A 456 -16.14 -11.10 -3.81
CA THR A 456 -16.53 -10.03 -4.73
C THR A 456 -17.71 -9.24 -4.18
N LEU A 457 -18.74 -9.91 -3.64
CA LEU A 457 -19.87 -9.23 -3.01
C LEU A 457 -19.41 -8.40 -1.81
N ALA A 458 -18.55 -8.94 -0.93
CA ALA A 458 -17.99 -8.19 0.20
C ALA A 458 -17.28 -6.90 -0.26
N ARG A 459 -16.48 -6.97 -1.34
CA ARG A 459 -15.79 -5.80 -1.92
C ARG A 459 -16.75 -4.79 -2.53
N LEU A 460 -17.78 -5.24 -3.24
CA LEU A 460 -18.80 -4.37 -3.85
C LEU A 460 -19.60 -3.61 -2.79
N LEU A 461 -20.02 -4.30 -1.72
CA LEU A 461 -20.72 -3.70 -0.59
C LEU A 461 -19.85 -2.64 0.11
N MET A 462 -18.57 -2.94 0.33
CA MET A 462 -17.62 -1.98 0.89
C MET A 462 -17.34 -0.79 -0.03
N ALA A 463 -17.22 -1.03 -1.33
CA ALA A 463 -17.07 0.02 -2.33
C ALA A 463 -18.27 0.98 -2.31
N HIS A 464 -19.48 0.43 -2.30
CA HIS A 464 -20.71 1.21 -2.21
C HIS A 464 -20.74 2.07 -0.93
N ASP A 465 -20.47 1.48 0.24
CA ASP A 465 -20.49 2.20 1.51
C ASP A 465 -19.42 3.31 1.55
N THR A 466 -18.24 3.03 1.01
CA THR A 466 -17.13 3.99 0.92
C THR A 466 -17.49 5.17 0.00
N MET A 467 -18.05 4.90 -1.18
CA MET A 467 -18.49 5.94 -2.11
C MET A 467 -19.58 6.82 -1.52
N MET A 468 -20.54 6.21 -0.82
CA MET A 468 -21.62 6.95 -0.15
C MET A 468 -21.13 7.78 1.03
N LEU A 469 -20.15 7.28 1.78
CA LEU A 469 -19.54 8.00 2.90
C LEU A 469 -18.90 9.32 2.44
N TYR A 470 -18.20 9.32 1.29
CA TYR A 470 -17.59 10.53 0.73
C TYR A 470 -18.62 11.41 -0.01
N ASN A 471 -19.60 10.84 -0.70
CA ASN A 471 -20.60 11.63 -1.42
C ASN A 471 -21.66 12.28 -0.50
N SER A 472 -21.95 11.70 0.67
CA SER A 472 -22.98 12.20 1.60
C SER A 472 -22.65 11.92 3.09
N PRO A 473 -21.58 12.52 3.63
CA PRO A 473 -21.05 12.21 4.97
C PRO A 473 -22.00 12.52 6.13
N ASN A 474 -22.94 13.46 5.97
CA ASN A 474 -23.87 13.86 7.05
C ASN A 474 -25.14 12.99 7.14
N ALA A 475 -25.39 12.13 6.16
CA ALA A 475 -26.64 11.36 6.06
C ALA A 475 -26.42 9.85 5.95
N TYR A 476 -25.22 9.40 5.54
CA TYR A 476 -24.98 7.99 5.27
C TYR A 476 -24.33 7.27 6.45
N LYS A 477 -25.08 6.34 7.03
CA LYS A 477 -24.54 5.32 7.94
C LYS A 477 -24.10 4.13 7.10
N VAL A 478 -22.93 3.57 7.38
CA VAL A 478 -22.44 2.33 6.74
C VAL A 478 -23.51 1.23 6.90
N VAL A 479 -24.19 0.88 5.81
CA VAL A 479 -25.39 0.01 5.83
C VAL A 479 -25.01 -1.45 5.72
N HIS A 480 -23.95 -1.79 5.00
CA HIS A 480 -23.64 -3.17 4.64
C HIS A 480 -22.61 -3.83 5.55
N SER A 481 -22.08 -3.12 6.56
CA SER A 481 -21.02 -3.63 7.46
C SER A 481 -21.34 -5.01 8.06
N GLU A 482 -22.56 -5.24 8.55
CA GLU A 482 -22.94 -6.53 9.15
C GLU A 482 -22.91 -7.69 8.15
N GLU A 483 -23.42 -7.47 6.93
CA GLU A 483 -23.40 -8.45 5.85
C GLU A 483 -21.96 -8.77 5.44
N VAL A 484 -21.12 -7.75 5.28
CA VAL A 484 -19.71 -7.90 4.91
C VAL A 484 -18.93 -8.67 5.97
N LEU A 485 -19.14 -8.37 7.25
CA LEU A 485 -18.49 -9.10 8.36
C LEU A 485 -18.88 -10.59 8.34
N GLU A 486 -20.16 -10.91 8.08
CA GLU A 486 -20.60 -12.30 7.99
C GLU A 486 -20.04 -13.01 6.75
N LEU A 487 -19.95 -12.31 5.60
CA LEU A 487 -19.28 -12.84 4.40
C LEU A 487 -17.83 -13.23 4.70
N TYR A 488 -17.06 -12.37 5.36
CA TYR A 488 -15.67 -12.70 5.72
C TYR A 488 -15.56 -13.85 6.74
N ARG A 489 -16.47 -13.94 7.73
CA ARG A 489 -16.53 -15.11 8.63
C ARG A 489 -16.82 -16.40 7.88
N GLY A 490 -17.73 -16.35 6.90
CA GLY A 490 -18.01 -17.45 5.99
C GLY A 490 -16.79 -17.84 5.15
N LEU A 491 -16.08 -16.85 4.60
CA LEU A 491 -14.87 -17.05 3.81
C LEU A 491 -13.73 -17.69 4.61
N MET A 492 -13.53 -17.29 5.87
CA MET A 492 -12.53 -17.91 6.75
C MET A 492 -12.80 -19.41 6.98
N LYS A 493 -14.07 -19.83 6.97
CA LYS A 493 -14.47 -21.25 7.07
C LYS A 493 -14.33 -21.98 5.74
N LEU A 494 -14.70 -21.32 4.63
CA LEU A 494 -14.73 -21.90 3.29
C LEU A 494 -13.33 -22.04 2.67
N ASP A 495 -12.42 -21.12 2.96
CA ASP A 495 -11.02 -21.12 2.49
C ASP A 495 -10.05 -20.83 3.66
N PRO A 496 -9.79 -21.83 4.52
CA PRO A 496 -8.92 -21.68 5.69
C PRO A 496 -7.49 -21.28 5.35
N SER A 497 -7.02 -21.60 4.14
CA SER A 497 -5.67 -21.27 3.68
C SER A 497 -5.45 -19.76 3.50
N HIS A 498 -6.53 -19.01 3.27
CA HIS A 498 -6.53 -17.54 3.17
C HIS A 498 -7.21 -16.87 4.38
N SER A 499 -7.51 -17.61 5.45
CA SER A 499 -8.21 -17.12 6.65
C SER A 499 -7.60 -15.83 7.21
N ARG A 500 -6.28 -15.72 7.19
CA ARG A 500 -5.56 -14.52 7.62
C ARG A 500 -5.90 -13.29 6.78
N TYR A 501 -5.92 -13.42 5.45
CA TYR A 501 -6.30 -12.32 4.57
C TYR A 501 -7.74 -11.85 4.87
N TYR A 502 -8.68 -12.79 4.99
CA TYR A 502 -10.07 -12.45 5.31
C TYR A 502 -10.22 -11.83 6.71
N LYS A 503 -9.40 -12.23 7.67
CA LYS A 503 -9.36 -11.66 9.02
C LYS A 503 -8.88 -10.20 9.00
N ASP A 504 -7.89 -9.89 8.16
CA ASP A 504 -7.41 -8.51 7.96
C ASP A 504 -8.51 -7.64 7.34
N GLU A 505 -9.16 -8.12 6.28
CA GLU A 505 -10.28 -7.41 5.66
C GLU A 505 -11.47 -7.24 6.62
N HIS A 506 -11.84 -8.30 7.36
CA HIS A 506 -12.87 -8.23 8.41
C HIS A 506 -12.54 -7.18 9.47
N SER A 507 -11.26 -7.06 9.86
CA SER A 507 -10.82 -6.06 10.85
C SER A 507 -10.99 -4.63 10.33
N LEU A 508 -10.68 -4.38 9.04
CA LEU A 508 -10.90 -3.08 8.40
C LEU A 508 -12.38 -2.70 8.38
N VAL A 509 -13.26 -3.64 8.05
CA VAL A 509 -14.72 -3.44 8.03
C VAL A 509 -15.24 -3.15 9.44
N LEU A 510 -14.74 -3.88 10.44
CA LEU A 510 -15.12 -3.67 11.84
C LEU A 510 -14.66 -2.29 12.34
N PHE A 511 -13.43 -1.88 11.99
CA PHE A 511 -12.94 -0.52 12.27
C PHE A 511 -13.86 0.53 11.66
N LEU A 512 -14.17 0.40 10.37
CA LEU A 512 -15.08 1.31 9.68
C LEU A 512 -16.44 1.35 10.36
N GLN A 513 -17.00 0.21 10.78
CA GLN A 513 -18.27 0.15 11.48
C GLN A 513 -18.22 0.91 12.82
N VAL A 514 -17.14 0.74 13.60
CA VAL A 514 -16.96 1.42 14.89
C VAL A 514 -16.79 2.93 14.71
N THR A 515 -16.07 3.37 13.69
CA THR A 515 -15.80 4.80 13.47
C THR A 515 -16.87 5.50 12.61
N SER A 516 -17.73 4.75 11.92
CA SER A 516 -18.73 5.26 10.95
C SER A 516 -19.70 6.31 11.48
N SER A 517 -20.02 6.27 12.78
CA SER A 517 -20.98 7.19 13.38
C SER A 517 -20.52 7.62 14.76
N ARG A 518 -20.91 8.84 15.13
CA ARG A 518 -20.64 9.40 16.46
C ARG A 518 -21.12 8.47 17.57
N GLU A 519 -22.33 7.95 17.46
CA GLU A 519 -22.94 7.08 18.47
C GLU A 519 -22.20 5.75 18.59
N SER A 520 -21.68 5.21 17.48
CA SER A 520 -20.88 4.00 17.48
C SER A 520 -19.54 4.24 18.18
N LEU A 521 -18.84 5.30 17.78
CA LEU A 521 -17.53 5.66 18.31
C LEU A 521 -17.57 6.00 19.81
N LEU A 522 -18.58 6.74 20.27
CA LEU A 522 -18.72 7.12 21.69
C LEU A 522 -18.88 5.93 22.64
N LYS A 523 -19.40 4.78 22.17
CA LYS A 523 -19.49 3.57 23.00
C LYS A 523 -18.12 3.04 23.41
N HIS A 524 -17.10 3.36 22.63
CA HIS A 524 -15.72 2.97 22.86
C HIS A 524 -14.91 4.08 23.56
N CYS A 525 -15.49 5.25 23.80
CA CYS A 525 -14.84 6.35 24.50
C CYS A 525 -15.04 6.23 26.02
N CYS A 526 -13.94 6.28 26.77
CA CYS A 526 -13.94 6.26 28.23
C CYS A 526 -13.14 7.43 28.79
N HIS A 527 -13.54 7.94 29.95
CA HIS A 527 -12.70 8.82 30.76
C HIS A 527 -11.76 7.97 31.59
N TYR A 528 -10.47 8.29 31.55
CA TYR A 528 -9.50 7.73 32.49
C TYR A 528 -9.53 8.54 33.79
N ARG A 529 -9.69 7.86 34.93
CA ARG A 529 -9.59 8.43 36.28
C ARG A 529 -8.94 7.40 37.20
N ASP A 530 -7.81 7.74 37.80
CA ASP A 530 -7.18 6.93 38.85
C ASP A 530 -7.80 7.23 40.23
N SER A 531 -7.84 6.24 41.11
CA SER A 531 -8.45 6.28 42.45
C SER A 531 -7.75 7.25 43.42
N THR A 532 -6.53 7.69 43.11
CA THR A 532 -5.70 8.57 43.95
C THR A 532 -5.64 10.03 43.49
N SER A 533 -6.13 10.37 42.29
CA SER A 533 -5.95 11.70 41.69
C SER A 533 -7.28 12.43 41.45
N THR A 534 -7.40 13.63 42.03
CA THR A 534 -8.47 14.59 41.70
C THR A 534 -8.16 15.40 40.43
N ASN A 535 -6.96 15.28 39.86
CA ASN A 535 -6.43 16.24 38.88
C ASN A 535 -5.55 15.61 37.79
N ILE A 536 -6.18 15.10 36.73
CA ILE A 536 -5.65 15.16 35.36
C ILE A 536 -6.86 15.49 34.48
N GLY A 537 -6.80 16.60 33.72
CA GLY A 537 -7.85 16.97 32.76
C GLY A 537 -8.17 15.78 31.86
N GLY A 538 -9.42 15.29 31.92
CA GLY A 538 -9.79 13.96 31.45
C GLY A 538 -9.50 13.74 29.97
N HIS A 539 -8.38 13.07 29.68
CA HIS A 539 -8.14 12.55 28.34
C HIS A 539 -9.18 11.47 28.05
N ILE A 540 -9.85 11.59 26.90
CA ILE A 540 -10.69 10.51 26.39
C ILE A 540 -9.76 9.40 25.90
N CYS A 541 -9.95 8.22 26.48
CA CYS A 541 -9.38 6.99 25.99
C CYS A 541 -10.35 6.34 24.99
N LEU A 542 -9.89 6.10 23.77
CA LEU A 542 -10.58 5.26 22.81
C LEU A 542 -10.19 3.81 23.06
N ARG A 543 -11.14 2.99 23.53
CA ARG A 543 -10.94 1.57 23.88
C ARG A 543 -11.49 0.64 22.80
N LEU A 544 -10.57 0.10 22.02
CA LEU A 544 -10.79 -0.86 20.93
C LEU A 544 -10.16 -2.23 21.27
N ASN A 545 -10.08 -2.55 22.55
CA ASN A 545 -9.55 -3.81 23.06
C ASN A 545 -10.58 -4.96 22.91
N ASN A 546 -10.10 -6.21 22.84
CA ASN A 546 -10.95 -7.41 22.76
C ASN A 546 -11.88 -7.47 21.53
N LEU A 547 -11.52 -6.81 20.43
CA LEU A 547 -12.28 -6.81 19.18
C LEU A 547 -11.79 -7.86 18.17
N SER A 548 -10.77 -8.63 18.54
CA SER A 548 -10.12 -9.62 17.67
C SER A 548 -9.62 -9.01 16.36
N LEU A 549 -9.09 -7.79 16.41
CA LEU A 549 -8.58 -7.05 15.26
C LEU A 549 -7.19 -7.56 14.85
N SER A 550 -6.98 -7.84 13.56
CA SER A 550 -5.65 -8.17 13.02
C SER A 550 -5.00 -7.02 12.24
N ARG A 551 -5.78 -6.00 11.91
CA ARG A 551 -5.34 -4.81 11.16
C ARG A 551 -6.04 -3.54 11.65
N ILE A 552 -5.33 -2.42 11.60
CA ILE A 552 -5.83 -1.07 11.89
C ILE A 552 -6.37 -0.43 10.61
N GLY A 553 -7.48 0.29 10.71
CA GLY A 553 -8.12 1.00 9.60
C GLY A 553 -8.78 2.31 10.05
N SER A 554 -9.35 3.04 9.08
CA SER A 554 -10.10 4.29 9.32
C SER A 554 -9.36 5.35 10.16
N VAL A 555 -8.03 5.43 10.01
CA VAL A 555 -7.17 6.32 10.80
C VAL A 555 -7.48 7.80 10.52
N GLU A 556 -7.97 8.10 9.33
CA GLU A 556 -8.43 9.43 8.93
C GLU A 556 -9.53 10.00 9.85
N GLN A 557 -10.26 9.13 10.56
CA GLN A 557 -11.32 9.50 11.51
C GLN A 557 -10.82 9.62 12.96
N LEU A 558 -9.57 9.21 13.22
CA LEU A 558 -8.99 9.06 14.56
C LEU A 558 -7.83 10.02 14.83
N LEU A 559 -7.59 11.00 13.96
CA LEU A 559 -6.49 11.96 14.09
C LEU A 559 -6.51 12.78 15.40
N TRP A 560 -7.66 12.86 16.07
CA TRP A 560 -7.87 13.57 17.33
C TRP A 560 -7.50 12.77 18.60
N VAL A 561 -7.27 11.46 18.48
CA VAL A 561 -7.12 10.55 19.63
C VAL A 561 -5.76 10.76 20.32
N GLN A 562 -5.79 10.94 21.64
CA GLN A 562 -4.60 11.08 22.49
C GLN A 562 -4.29 9.82 23.30
N MET A 563 -5.30 9.05 23.69
CA MET A 563 -5.14 7.80 24.44
C MET A 563 -5.88 6.67 23.72
N LEU A 564 -5.16 5.61 23.34
CA LEU A 564 -5.69 4.50 22.55
C LEU A 564 -5.37 3.15 23.22
N ASP A 565 -6.41 2.35 23.45
CA ASP A 565 -6.28 0.98 23.92
C ASP A 565 -6.65 0.00 22.81
N LEU A 566 -5.64 -0.71 22.30
CA LEU A 566 -5.74 -1.77 21.28
C LEU A 566 -5.34 -3.14 21.87
N SER A 567 -5.34 -3.27 23.20
CA SER A 567 -4.93 -4.51 23.88
C SER A 567 -5.85 -5.69 23.56
N HIS A 568 -5.35 -6.92 23.75
CA HIS A 568 -6.12 -8.15 23.56
C HIS A 568 -6.76 -8.25 22.17
N ASN A 569 -5.94 -8.02 21.14
CA ASN A 569 -6.29 -8.17 19.74
C ASN A 569 -5.32 -9.15 19.07
N GLU A 570 -5.28 -9.19 17.74
CA GLU A 570 -4.46 -10.09 16.95
C GLU A 570 -3.52 -9.33 16.00
N LEU A 571 -3.17 -8.08 16.34
CA LEU A 571 -2.39 -7.18 15.49
C LEU A 571 -0.96 -7.73 15.30
N GLN A 572 -0.52 -7.77 14.04
CA GLN A 572 0.87 -8.11 13.67
C GLN A 572 1.64 -6.90 13.18
N SER A 573 0.95 -5.78 12.96
CA SER A 573 1.47 -4.51 12.47
C SER A 573 0.62 -3.38 13.04
N ILE A 574 1.25 -2.22 13.26
CA ILE A 574 0.58 -0.97 13.66
C ILE A 574 0.67 0.11 12.58
N GLU A 575 0.86 -0.30 11.32
CA GLU A 575 0.86 0.61 10.16
C GLU A 575 -0.43 1.45 10.11
N GLY A 576 -0.27 2.73 9.78
CA GLY A 576 -1.32 3.74 9.82
C GLY A 576 -1.27 4.59 11.08
N LEU A 577 -0.82 4.05 12.23
CA LEU A 577 -0.74 4.82 13.47
C LEU A 577 0.18 6.04 13.36
N GLU A 578 1.14 6.05 12.44
CA GLU A 578 2.00 7.21 12.20
C GLU A 578 1.23 8.49 11.84
N ALA A 579 -0.04 8.41 11.41
CA ALA A 579 -0.87 9.59 11.17
C ALA A 579 -1.40 10.24 12.48
N MET A 580 -1.44 9.51 13.60
CA MET A 580 -2.04 9.93 14.87
C MET A 580 -1.05 10.76 15.72
N GLN A 581 -0.72 11.97 15.27
CA GLN A 581 0.35 12.80 15.87
C GLN A 581 0.05 13.32 17.29
N LEU A 582 -1.18 13.15 17.79
CA LEU A 582 -1.58 13.51 19.15
C LEU A 582 -1.44 12.37 20.15
N LEU A 583 -1.18 11.16 19.67
CA LEU A 583 -1.18 9.96 20.49
C LEU A 583 -0.08 10.05 21.54
N SER A 584 -0.48 10.14 22.80
CA SER A 584 0.39 10.25 23.98
C SER A 584 0.44 8.95 24.78
N CYS A 585 -0.64 8.17 24.76
CA CYS A 585 -0.76 6.91 25.50
C CYS A 585 -1.29 5.81 24.58
N LEU A 586 -0.55 4.71 24.47
CA LEU A 586 -0.89 3.60 23.59
C LEU A 586 -0.73 2.25 24.32
N ASN A 587 -1.80 1.46 24.36
CA ASN A 587 -1.75 0.07 24.81
C ASN A 587 -1.90 -0.89 23.62
N LEU A 588 -0.89 -1.72 23.40
CA LEU A 588 -0.81 -2.78 22.40
C LEU A 588 -0.57 -4.15 23.05
N SER A 589 -0.75 -4.27 24.37
CA SER A 589 -0.51 -5.52 25.08
C SER A 589 -1.37 -6.67 24.55
N ASN A 590 -0.89 -7.90 24.67
CA ASN A 590 -1.65 -9.09 24.26
C ASN A 590 -2.06 -9.03 22.77
N ASN A 591 -1.09 -8.82 21.89
CA ASN A 591 -1.23 -8.86 20.44
C ASN A 591 -0.24 -9.88 19.83
N LYS A 592 -0.02 -9.85 18.51
CA LYS A 592 0.84 -10.80 17.78
C LYS A 592 2.02 -10.09 17.09
N LEU A 593 2.52 -9.01 17.68
CA LEU A 593 3.67 -8.26 17.14
C LEU A 593 4.94 -9.07 17.35
N SER A 594 5.56 -9.57 16.27
CA SER A 594 6.65 -10.56 16.35
C SER A 594 8.06 -10.02 16.09
N SER A 595 8.17 -8.81 15.55
CA SER A 595 9.45 -8.21 15.16
C SER A 595 9.49 -6.71 15.47
N CYS A 596 10.70 -6.15 15.58
CA CYS A 596 10.89 -4.72 15.74
C CYS A 596 10.32 -3.92 14.55
N THR A 597 10.37 -4.47 13.33
CA THR A 597 9.81 -3.81 12.14
C THR A 597 8.30 -3.56 12.23
N ALA A 598 7.57 -4.38 13.00
CA ALA A 598 6.15 -4.17 13.22
C ALA A 598 5.87 -2.85 13.97
N LEU A 599 6.82 -2.37 14.78
CA LEU A 599 6.75 -1.15 15.58
C LEU A 599 7.31 0.11 14.88
N GLU A 600 7.75 0.00 13.63
CA GLU A 600 8.34 1.12 12.89
C GLU A 600 7.51 2.42 12.89
N PRO A 601 6.16 2.39 12.77
CA PRO A 601 5.31 3.58 12.84
C PRO A 601 5.53 4.44 14.10
N LEU A 602 5.91 3.82 15.23
CA LEU A 602 6.17 4.54 16.49
C LEU A 602 7.23 5.63 16.32
N ARG A 603 8.21 5.46 15.42
CA ARG A 603 9.29 6.43 15.17
C ARG A 603 8.76 7.83 14.82
N ARG A 604 7.57 7.90 14.22
CA ARG A 604 6.91 9.15 13.81
C ARG A 604 6.04 9.76 14.92
N LEU A 605 5.73 9.02 15.98
CA LEU A 605 4.87 9.46 17.09
C LEU A 605 5.66 10.21 18.17
N LYS A 606 5.99 11.48 17.90
CA LYS A 606 6.82 12.29 18.82
C LYS A 606 6.12 12.70 20.12
N SER A 607 4.80 12.64 20.13
CA SER A 607 3.96 12.95 21.30
C SER A 607 3.82 11.77 22.27
N LEU A 608 4.24 10.56 21.88
CA LEU A 608 4.06 9.35 22.67
C LEU A 608 4.87 9.41 23.97
N LYS A 609 4.20 9.16 25.10
CA LYS A 609 4.75 9.17 26.47
C LYS A 609 4.59 7.83 27.17
N VAL A 610 3.46 7.17 26.98
CA VAL A 610 3.15 5.88 27.60
C VAL A 610 2.91 4.84 26.52
N LEU A 611 3.66 3.73 26.60
CA LEU A 611 3.55 2.63 25.66
C LEU A 611 3.51 1.29 26.40
N ASP A 612 2.49 0.50 26.15
CA ASP A 612 2.44 -0.89 26.60
C ASP A 612 2.49 -1.81 25.38
N ILE A 613 3.55 -2.60 25.25
CA ILE A 613 3.74 -3.62 24.21
C ILE A 613 3.93 -5.01 24.84
N SER A 614 3.51 -5.18 26.10
CA SER A 614 3.66 -6.43 26.84
C SER A 614 2.89 -7.59 26.20
N TYR A 615 3.31 -8.82 26.48
CA TYR A 615 2.65 -10.05 26.01
C TYR A 615 2.41 -10.06 24.49
N ASN A 616 3.46 -9.70 23.74
CA ASN A 616 3.54 -9.87 22.29
C ASN A 616 4.63 -10.92 21.97
N GLU A 617 5.11 -10.98 20.74
CA GLU A 617 6.11 -11.94 20.27
C GLU A 617 7.42 -11.25 19.83
N ILE A 618 7.67 -10.01 20.27
CA ILE A 618 8.75 -9.18 19.74
C ILE A 618 10.09 -9.87 20.01
N GLY A 619 10.88 -10.04 18.94
CA GLY A 619 12.17 -10.73 18.98
C GLY A 619 12.11 -12.21 18.62
N ALA A 620 10.90 -12.78 18.41
CA ALA A 620 10.76 -14.13 17.87
C ALA A 620 11.26 -14.21 16.42
N HIS A 621 11.13 -13.12 15.66
CA HIS A 621 11.58 -13.01 14.27
C HIS A 621 12.34 -11.70 14.05
N SER A 622 13.39 -11.74 13.22
CA SER A 622 14.19 -10.55 12.88
C SER A 622 13.46 -9.61 11.91
N ILE A 623 12.51 -10.12 11.13
CA ILE A 623 11.75 -9.33 10.15
C ILE A 623 10.30 -9.78 10.21
N ASP A 624 9.37 -8.84 10.10
CA ASP A 624 7.98 -9.15 9.81
C ASP A 624 7.86 -9.73 8.38
N THR A 625 7.92 -11.06 8.25
CA THR A 625 7.76 -11.75 6.95
C THR A 625 6.32 -11.78 6.47
N THR A 626 5.40 -11.18 7.21
CA THR A 626 3.97 -11.24 6.91
C THR A 626 3.51 -10.08 6.04
N ARG A 627 4.39 -9.10 5.81
CA ARG A 627 4.25 -8.05 4.80
C ARG A 627 4.86 -8.51 3.48
N TYR A 628 4.05 -8.98 2.54
CA TYR A 628 4.47 -9.23 1.15
C TYR A 628 4.28 -8.02 0.22
N LEU A 629 3.73 -6.90 0.71
CA LEU A 629 3.36 -5.72 -0.10
C LEU A 629 4.19 -4.46 0.18
N CYS A 630 5.04 -4.46 1.21
CA CYS A 630 5.96 -3.37 1.48
C CYS A 630 7.38 -3.92 1.41
N SER A 631 8.21 -3.34 0.55
CA SER A 631 9.66 -3.46 0.68
C SER A 631 10.01 -3.13 2.12
N SER A 632 10.72 -4.02 2.84
CA SER A 632 11.25 -3.65 4.16
C SER A 632 12.07 -2.37 4.00
N PRO A 633 11.74 -1.25 4.66
CA PRO A 633 12.56 -0.03 4.59
C PRO A 633 13.95 -0.24 5.22
N LEU A 634 14.15 -1.34 5.95
CA LEU A 634 15.48 -1.77 6.42
C LEU A 634 16.32 -2.47 5.34
N SER A 635 15.75 -2.76 4.16
CA SER A 635 16.45 -3.52 3.11
C SER A 635 17.21 -2.67 2.09
N HIS A 636 17.00 -1.35 1.97
CA HIS A 636 17.81 -0.53 1.07
C HIS A 636 18.07 0.89 1.60
N THR A 637 19.37 1.18 1.79
CA THR A 637 20.00 2.49 2.05
C THR A 637 19.59 3.22 3.33
N PHE A 638 20.14 2.77 4.46
CA PHE A 638 20.57 3.72 5.50
C PHE A 638 21.57 4.69 4.85
N GLY A 639 21.17 5.96 4.71
CA GLY A 639 22.08 7.00 4.23
C GLY A 639 23.15 7.28 5.28
N GLY A 640 24.41 6.97 4.95
CA GLY A 640 25.63 7.56 5.52
C GLY A 640 25.92 7.32 7.02
N ASP A 641 27.07 6.69 7.29
CA ASP A 641 27.86 6.73 8.53
C ASP A 641 27.16 6.40 9.85
N TRP A 642 26.88 5.12 10.09
CA TRP A 642 26.79 4.60 11.46
C TRP A 642 27.82 3.47 11.63
N SER A 643 28.99 3.82 12.19
CA SER A 643 29.93 2.83 12.72
C SER A 643 29.32 2.24 14.00
N PHE A 644 28.68 1.07 13.89
CA PHE A 644 28.17 0.32 15.05
C PHE A 644 29.30 -0.28 15.92
N ASP A 645 30.55 -0.19 15.48
CA ASP A 645 31.67 -0.89 16.09
C ASP A 645 32.18 -0.24 17.39
N ASP A 646 31.74 0.99 17.73
CA ASP A 646 32.33 1.75 18.87
C ASP A 646 31.37 2.09 20.04
N ILE A 647 30.07 1.78 19.98
CA ILE A 647 29.14 2.09 21.09
C ILE A 647 28.88 0.81 21.92
N VAL A 648 29.75 0.56 22.89
CA VAL A 648 29.53 -0.41 23.96
C VAL A 648 28.90 0.32 25.13
N ILE A 649 27.74 -0.14 25.57
CA ILE A 649 27.07 0.38 26.77
C ILE A 649 27.15 -0.72 27.85
N ASP A 650 28.16 -0.63 28.74
CA ASP A 650 28.45 -1.59 29.83
C ASP A 650 28.20 -3.06 29.45
N ASP A 651 29.05 -3.63 28.59
CA ASP A 651 28.96 -5.00 28.04
C ASP A 651 27.80 -5.33 27.09
N VAL A 652 26.85 -4.41 26.84
CA VAL A 652 25.84 -4.56 25.79
C VAL A 652 26.32 -3.92 24.49
N LYS A 653 26.53 -4.75 23.46
CA LYS A 653 26.81 -4.27 22.10
C LYS A 653 25.51 -3.76 21.50
N VAL A 654 25.42 -2.47 21.16
CA VAL A 654 24.25 -1.84 20.49
C VAL A 654 23.86 -2.62 19.23
N ARG A 655 24.82 -3.25 18.54
CA ARG A 655 24.60 -4.15 17.41
C ARG A 655 23.60 -5.30 17.69
N ASN A 656 23.47 -5.76 18.93
CA ASN A 656 22.54 -6.85 19.28
C ASN A 656 21.08 -6.39 19.32
N TYR A 657 20.83 -5.09 19.53
CA TYR A 657 19.48 -4.51 19.67
C TYR A 657 19.28 -3.29 18.75
N TRP A 658 20.00 -3.24 17.62
CA TRP A 658 20.05 -2.06 16.75
C TRP A 658 18.66 -1.69 16.19
N GLU A 659 17.79 -2.67 15.93
CA GLU A 659 16.42 -2.41 15.45
C GLU A 659 15.60 -1.69 16.52
N ALA A 660 15.66 -2.16 17.76
CA ALA A 660 15.04 -1.51 18.91
C ALA A 660 15.64 -0.11 19.14
N PHE A 661 16.96 0.05 18.99
CA PHE A 661 17.61 1.36 19.08
C PHE A 661 17.00 2.36 18.07
N VAL A 662 16.85 1.96 16.81
CA VAL A 662 16.31 2.83 15.74
C VAL A 662 14.86 3.25 16.01
N ILE A 663 14.09 2.41 16.72
CA ILE A 663 12.70 2.68 17.07
C ILE A 663 12.61 3.60 18.30
N PHE A 664 13.27 3.22 19.38
CA PHE A 664 13.09 3.84 20.70
C PHE A 664 13.96 5.08 20.94
N SER A 665 15.15 5.18 20.34
CA SER A 665 16.09 6.30 20.61
C SER A 665 15.53 7.69 20.29
N GLY A 666 14.54 7.77 19.41
CA GLY A 666 13.89 9.02 19.01
C GLY A 666 12.57 9.31 19.74
N LEU A 667 12.22 8.55 20.77
CA LEU A 667 10.98 8.66 21.54
C LEU A 667 11.27 9.20 22.95
N ASN A 668 10.37 10.04 23.45
CA ASN A 668 10.47 10.62 24.80
C ASN A 668 9.47 9.95 25.73
N LEU A 669 9.53 8.61 25.82
CA LEU A 669 8.66 7.81 26.67
C LEU A 669 8.97 8.08 28.15
N THR A 670 7.94 8.15 28.97
CA THR A 670 7.99 8.21 30.44
C THR A 670 7.62 6.86 31.06
N GLN A 671 6.83 6.04 30.37
CA GLN A 671 6.45 4.70 30.80
C GLN A 671 6.49 3.73 29.63
N LEU A 672 7.04 2.54 29.87
CA LEU A 672 7.14 1.47 28.88
C LEU A 672 6.90 0.10 29.54
N GLU A 673 5.99 -0.69 29.00
CA GLU A 673 5.80 -2.09 29.40
C GLU A 673 6.23 -3.01 28.24
N VAL A 674 7.17 -3.92 28.49
CA VAL A 674 7.72 -4.87 27.49
C VAL A 674 7.69 -6.32 27.96
N VAL A 675 7.24 -6.58 29.19
CA VAL A 675 7.14 -7.92 29.79
C VAL A 675 6.43 -8.92 28.86
N GLY A 676 6.91 -10.16 28.82
CA GLY A 676 6.27 -11.23 28.04
C GLY A 676 6.64 -11.31 26.56
N ASN A 677 7.54 -10.45 26.06
CA ASN A 677 8.12 -10.59 24.71
C ASN A 677 9.36 -11.49 24.70
N ALA A 678 9.67 -12.09 23.53
CA ALA A 678 10.81 -12.99 23.37
C ALA A 678 12.18 -12.28 23.53
N ILE A 679 12.26 -11.00 23.18
CA ILE A 679 13.47 -10.16 23.33
C ILE A 679 13.72 -9.71 24.78
N THR A 680 12.72 -9.83 25.65
CA THR A 680 12.77 -9.23 26.99
C THR A 680 13.61 -10.06 27.94
N ASP A 681 14.88 -9.69 28.07
CA ASP A 681 15.80 -10.13 29.13
C ASP A 681 16.38 -8.93 29.90
N GLU A 682 17.12 -9.18 30.99
CA GLU A 682 17.72 -8.14 31.82
C GLU A 682 18.67 -7.22 31.03
N LYS A 683 19.35 -7.75 30.00
CA LYS A 683 20.25 -6.97 29.15
C LYS A 683 19.46 -6.01 28.26
N PHE A 684 18.34 -6.46 27.71
CA PHE A 684 17.45 -5.64 26.91
C PHE A 684 16.79 -4.54 27.75
N LYS A 685 16.31 -4.85 28.96
CA LYS A 685 15.80 -3.85 29.90
C LYS A 685 16.84 -2.78 30.22
N SER A 686 18.06 -3.19 30.57
CA SER A 686 19.17 -2.27 30.83
C SER A 686 19.49 -1.39 29.60
N PHE A 687 19.45 -1.98 28.40
CA PHE A 687 19.61 -1.24 27.15
C PHE A 687 18.50 -0.19 26.95
N LEU A 688 17.23 -0.52 27.20
CA LEU A 688 16.10 0.41 27.05
C LEU A 688 16.23 1.62 27.99
N VAL A 689 16.54 1.39 29.27
CA VAL A 689 16.73 2.46 30.26
C VAL A 689 17.81 3.46 29.82
N LYS A 690 18.90 2.97 29.20
CA LYS A 690 20.00 3.82 28.75
C LYS A 690 19.71 4.56 27.45
N VAL A 691 18.94 3.95 26.55
CA VAL A 691 18.55 4.57 25.27
C VAL A 691 17.44 5.61 25.46
N MET A 692 16.61 5.47 26.50
CA MET A 692 15.48 6.36 26.80
C MET A 692 15.66 7.01 28.18
N PRO A 693 16.45 8.10 28.30
CA PRO A 693 16.72 8.74 29.59
C PRO A 693 15.49 9.44 30.20
N THR A 694 14.41 9.63 29.45
CA THR A 694 13.15 10.19 29.95
C THR A 694 12.26 9.15 30.63
N LEU A 695 12.62 7.86 30.53
CA LEU A 695 11.83 6.75 31.05
C LEU A 695 11.87 6.74 32.57
N LYS A 696 10.70 6.79 33.20
CA LYS A 696 10.52 6.75 34.66
C LYS A 696 9.95 5.43 35.15
N TRP A 697 9.19 4.75 34.31
CA TRP A 697 8.54 3.48 34.63
C TRP A 697 8.86 2.44 33.56
N LEU A 698 9.35 1.27 33.98
CA LEU A 698 9.58 0.13 33.09
C LEU A 698 9.00 -1.14 33.73
N ASP A 699 8.10 -1.82 33.02
CA ASP A 699 7.39 -3.00 33.55
C ASP A 699 6.75 -2.76 34.93
N SER A 700 6.08 -1.62 35.09
CA SER A 700 5.49 -1.14 36.35
C SER A 700 6.46 -0.89 37.52
N GLU A 701 7.78 -0.96 37.31
CA GLU A 701 8.81 -0.59 38.27
C GLU A 701 9.26 0.86 38.07
N GLU A 702 9.36 1.62 39.16
CA GLU A 702 9.87 3.00 39.13
C GLU A 702 11.40 3.00 39.01
N LEU A 703 11.91 3.71 38.00
CA LEU A 703 13.33 3.90 37.73
C LEU A 703 13.84 5.12 38.51
N HIS A 704 14.98 4.97 39.19
CA HIS A 704 15.57 5.96 40.10
C HIS A 704 16.02 7.28 39.46
#